data_AF-A0A819S288-F1
#
_entry.id   AF-A0A819S288-F1
#
_cell.length_a   1.000
_cell.length_b   1.000
_cell.length_c   1.000
_cell.angle_alpha   90.00
_cell.angle_beta   90.00
_cell.angle_gamma   90.00
#
_symmetry.space_group_name_H-M   'P 1'
#
loop_
_entity.id
_entity.type
_entity.pdbx_description
1 polymer ?
#
loop_
_entity_poly.entity_id
_entity_poly.type
_entity_poly.pdbx_seq_one_letter_code
_entity_poly.pdbx_strand_id
1 'polypeptide(L)'
;MARFRKEPLFLCSMDADLDFCLKRFADQQLGESMKSIVQLQHNLKRMNTKIIETSQKDDAVICQQENKLVEQFSHDLNENNMALIKTYQVIEKEFRKALDDIRVDLDAIAQIATARNNNRQSNEEMRMSSNKLRQQIGNIDSELTHLFNMIDFNNSINFSSHIILRFRQHYGYANELRRLIGKNNNSSDSFVFSEKTQLMQYILERAALWIRRQKLIDKFIISIDEDSTPSQHLIESLYRTMDVSSTNKTIQYYIQHRQEERHNRTQQLLYNMELELVEKHIEHQVQATELVNALCQLSARSINEFQLNMKIKKALHQAKTSKHIVPILIDNTKETTVEDLPLIIHLEGNYNRWASNEHSIQQQFCLALCKHMQLPTDSLSIERIEEGGVILHLVIHAPYGSLFIKQVAGHGKNCESSNSKIETIQKCCEKFDSRMNSMGLGKFTLPIEKCLMDFKWNKMRMIDNGSIDNTVLFNSVDQENKEFVCPDGWKRFGIKVAENDTVFNAKWGSWHIAYHGTKGQHAPFILTSGLRVSIQQYSTSKNNQTILLSPSMEYMAHPRHTRIWRHIQNDDGKCRYYQLVFQCRVNPEVVGDPKSETLLQETYKTTRIDKDFCNEELEWFIKANVAAKEFIRDNIICYGLMIRVIDCHPYDLPILNWWKNTDCGEY
;
A
#
# COMPACT_ATOMS: atom_id res chain seq x y z
N MET A 1 -90.43 9.04 4.97
CA MET A 1 -89.76 10.29 5.42
C MET A 1 -89.74 10.32 6.95
N ALA A 2 -88.63 9.94 7.57
CA ALA A 2 -88.41 10.07 9.02
C ALA A 2 -87.18 10.97 9.24
N ARG A 3 -87.39 12.17 9.80
CA ARG A 3 -86.33 13.14 10.11
C ARG A 3 -85.76 12.83 11.49
N PHE A 4 -84.59 12.19 11.55
CA PHE A 4 -83.77 12.16 12.76
C PHE A 4 -83.18 13.55 13.01
N ARG A 5 -83.63 14.21 14.09
CA ARG A 5 -82.95 15.39 14.63
C ARG A 5 -81.65 14.94 15.29
N LYS A 6 -80.52 15.37 14.74
CA LYS A 6 -79.22 15.30 15.43
C LYS A 6 -79.24 16.33 16.55
N GLU A 7 -79.31 15.87 17.80
CA GLU A 7 -78.97 16.72 18.94
C GLU A 7 -77.46 17.01 18.92
N PRO A 8 -77.04 18.25 19.25
CA PRO A 8 -75.63 18.59 19.34
C PRO A 8 -75.04 17.84 20.54
N LEU A 9 -74.13 16.90 20.26
CA LEU A 9 -73.23 16.33 21.26
C LEU A 9 -72.48 17.49 21.92
N PHE A 10 -72.85 17.80 23.16
CA PHE A 10 -72.05 18.65 24.05
C PHE A 10 -70.68 17.99 24.19
N LEU A 11 -69.69 18.55 23.49
CA LEU A 11 -68.29 18.34 23.78
C LEU A 11 -68.07 18.83 25.21
N CYS A 12 -68.15 17.92 26.19
CA CYS A 12 -67.57 18.17 27.50
C CYS A 12 -66.11 18.54 27.25
N SER A 13 -65.76 19.81 27.49
CA SER A 13 -64.36 20.20 27.57
C SER A 13 -63.72 19.30 28.61
N MET A 14 -62.59 18.69 28.28
CA MET A 14 -61.79 18.01 29.28
C MET A 14 -61.63 18.93 30.49
N ASP A 15 -61.83 18.35 31.67
CA ASP A 15 -61.68 19.05 32.93
C ASP A 15 -60.29 19.69 32.95
N ALA A 16 -60.21 21.00 33.21
CA ALA A 16 -58.94 21.73 33.19
C ALA A 16 -57.90 21.08 34.12
N ASP A 17 -58.38 20.41 35.17
CA ASP A 17 -57.60 19.65 36.12
C ASP A 17 -56.91 18.42 35.50
N LEU A 18 -57.53 17.74 34.52
CA LEU A 18 -56.92 16.58 33.86
C LEU A 18 -55.82 16.99 32.87
N ASP A 19 -56.01 18.06 32.11
CA ASP A 19 -54.95 18.62 31.24
C ASP A 19 -53.75 19.11 32.08
N PHE A 20 -54.04 19.75 33.22
CA PHE A 20 -53.01 20.15 34.18
C PHE A 20 -52.24 18.95 34.76
N CYS A 21 -52.94 17.87 35.14
CA CYS A 21 -52.31 16.66 35.66
C CYS A 21 -51.44 15.94 34.60
N LEU A 22 -51.90 15.87 33.35
CA LEU A 22 -51.14 15.24 32.25
C LEU A 22 -49.90 16.06 31.89
N LYS A 23 -49.99 17.39 31.84
CA LYS A 23 -48.81 18.26 31.64
C LYS A 23 -47.81 18.11 32.78
N ARG A 24 -48.27 18.14 34.03
CA ARG A 24 -47.40 17.98 35.19
C ARG A 24 -46.73 16.60 35.23
N PHE A 25 -47.44 15.55 34.83
CA PHE A 25 -46.88 14.21 34.69
C PHE A 25 -45.83 14.14 33.57
N ALA A 26 -46.11 14.74 32.41
CA ALA A 26 -45.15 14.82 31.30
C ALA A 26 -43.88 15.56 31.72
N ASP A 27 -44.01 16.73 32.37
CA ASP A 27 -42.90 17.53 32.86
C ASP A 27 -42.08 16.76 33.91
N GLN A 28 -42.75 16.02 34.80
CA GLN A 28 -42.07 15.18 35.79
C GLN A 28 -41.26 14.05 35.11
N GLN A 29 -41.85 13.35 34.13
CA GLN A 29 -41.17 12.28 33.41
C GLN A 29 -40.01 12.80 32.55
N LEU A 30 -40.17 13.98 31.94
CA LEU A 30 -39.10 14.65 31.20
C LEU A 30 -37.95 15.05 32.16
N GLY A 31 -38.29 15.56 33.34
CA GLY A 31 -37.32 15.90 34.38
C GLY A 31 -36.57 14.68 34.94
N GLU A 32 -37.22 13.54 35.15
CA GLU A 32 -36.60 12.28 35.57
C GLU A 32 -35.67 11.71 34.47
N SER A 33 -36.08 11.83 33.20
CA SER A 33 -35.27 11.43 32.05
C SER A 33 -34.02 12.32 31.91
N MET A 34 -34.18 13.64 32.05
CA MET A 34 -33.06 14.59 32.05
C MET A 34 -32.08 14.32 33.19
N LYS A 35 -32.55 14.01 34.41
CA LYS A 35 -31.69 13.63 35.53
C LYS A 35 -30.89 12.36 35.22
N SER A 36 -31.53 11.35 34.63
CA SER A 36 -30.87 10.11 34.22
C SER A 36 -29.80 10.36 33.15
N ILE A 37 -30.07 11.24 32.18
CA ILE A 37 -29.12 11.66 31.15
C ILE A 37 -27.91 12.37 31.78
N VAL A 38 -28.13 13.35 32.67
CA VAL A 38 -27.05 14.07 33.35
C VAL A 38 -26.19 13.11 34.16
N GLN A 39 -26.80 12.13 34.82
CA GLN A 39 -26.08 11.11 35.58
C GLN A 39 -25.26 10.17 34.67
N LEU A 40 -25.79 9.78 33.51
CA LEU A 40 -25.05 9.02 32.50
C LEU A 40 -23.87 9.83 31.94
N GLN A 41 -24.07 11.10 31.60
CA GLN A 41 -22.99 12.00 31.16
C GLN A 41 -21.90 12.13 32.23
N HIS A 42 -22.28 12.28 33.50
CA HIS A 42 -21.32 12.35 34.60
C HIS A 42 -20.54 11.04 34.77
N ASN A 43 -21.22 9.88 34.73
CA ASN A 43 -20.59 8.58 34.81
C ASN A 43 -19.63 8.33 33.63
N LEU A 44 -20.02 8.74 32.41
CA LEU A 44 -19.17 8.61 31.24
C LEU A 44 -17.94 9.52 31.35
N LYS A 45 -18.11 10.78 31.77
CA LYS A 45 -16.96 11.67 32.02
C LYS A 45 -15.98 11.06 33.02
N ARG A 46 -16.50 10.46 34.10
CA ARG A 46 -15.69 9.76 35.10
C ARG A 46 -15.00 8.51 34.54
N MET A 47 -15.69 7.71 33.72
CA MET A 47 -15.10 6.56 33.05
C MET A 47 -14.04 6.98 32.04
N ASN A 48 -14.29 8.02 31.25
CA ASN A 48 -13.35 8.57 30.29
C ASN A 48 -12.08 9.05 30.99
N THR A 49 -12.20 9.84 32.07
CA THR A 49 -11.05 10.23 32.91
C THR A 49 -10.29 9.01 33.42
N LYS A 50 -10.97 7.97 33.92
CA LYS A 50 -10.32 6.76 34.41
C LYS A 50 -9.61 5.97 33.30
N ILE A 51 -10.20 5.87 32.10
CA ILE A 51 -9.60 5.21 30.95
C ILE A 51 -8.36 5.98 30.49
N ILE A 52 -8.45 7.31 30.39
CA ILE A 52 -7.31 8.17 30.05
C ILE A 52 -6.19 8.00 31.08
N GLU A 53 -6.49 8.08 32.37
CA GLU A 53 -5.49 7.92 33.43
C GLU A 53 -4.85 6.52 33.44
N THR A 54 -5.65 5.47 33.25
CA THR A 54 -5.15 4.08 33.20
C THR A 54 -4.31 3.85 31.95
N SER A 55 -4.81 4.27 30.78
CA SER A 55 -4.10 4.14 29.51
C SER A 55 -2.78 4.91 29.54
N GLN A 56 -2.78 6.16 30.00
CA GLN A 56 -1.54 6.96 30.08
C GLN A 56 -0.52 6.32 31.02
N LYS A 57 -0.96 5.73 32.14
CA LYS A 57 -0.06 5.04 33.07
C LYS A 57 0.50 3.75 32.47
N ASP A 58 -0.34 2.95 31.84
CA ASP A 58 0.07 1.69 31.22
C ASP A 58 0.97 1.95 30.01
N ASP A 59 0.61 2.94 29.17
CA ASP A 59 1.41 3.39 28.03
C ASP A 59 2.78 3.90 28.49
N ALA A 60 2.85 4.68 29.59
CA ALA A 60 4.12 5.15 30.12
C ALA A 60 5.02 4.00 30.59
N VAL A 61 4.44 2.96 31.23
CA VAL A 61 5.19 1.77 31.66
C VAL A 61 5.69 0.98 30.46
N ILE A 62 4.83 0.75 29.46
CA ILE A 62 5.20 0.03 28.22
C ILE A 62 6.28 0.80 27.45
N CYS A 63 6.11 2.13 27.28
CA CYS A 63 7.12 2.97 26.61
C CYS A 63 8.46 2.92 27.35
N GLN A 64 8.46 2.92 28.68
CA GLN A 64 9.69 2.79 29.47
C GLN A 64 10.35 1.41 29.26
N GLN A 65 9.57 0.34 29.17
CA GLN A 65 10.08 -1.00 28.89
C GLN A 65 10.65 -1.11 27.47
N GLU A 66 9.94 -0.61 26.46
CA GLU A 66 10.38 -0.55 25.07
C GLU A 66 11.68 0.25 24.94
N ASN A 67 11.78 1.43 25.56
CA ASN A 67 13.00 2.23 25.54
C ASN A 67 14.20 1.49 26.15
N LYS A 68 14.01 0.79 27.28
CA LYS A 68 15.06 -0.05 27.88
C LYS A 68 15.48 -1.20 26.97
N LEU A 69 14.53 -1.83 26.26
CA LEU A 69 14.84 -2.88 25.28
C LEU A 69 15.67 -2.32 24.12
N VAL A 70 15.37 -1.12 23.63
CA VAL A 70 16.15 -0.46 22.57
C VAL A 70 17.55 -0.12 23.04
N GLU A 71 17.70 0.42 24.25
CA GLU A 71 19.01 0.75 24.81
C GLU A 71 19.88 -0.51 24.94
N GLN A 72 19.31 -1.59 25.48
CA GLN A 72 20.01 -2.87 25.61
C GLN A 72 20.38 -3.47 24.24
N PHE A 73 19.43 -3.49 23.29
CA PHE A 73 19.69 -3.98 21.95
C PHE A 73 20.75 -3.14 21.22
N SER A 74 20.68 -1.82 21.33
CA SER A 74 21.66 -0.89 20.74
C SER A 74 23.06 -1.14 21.28
N HIS A 75 23.17 -1.38 22.59
CA HIS A 75 24.42 -1.72 23.24
C HIS A 75 24.98 -3.04 22.71
N ASP A 76 24.19 -4.11 22.74
CA ASP A 76 24.61 -5.45 22.29
C ASP A 76 24.98 -5.48 20.80
N LEU A 77 24.22 -4.74 19.97
CA LEU A 77 24.48 -4.60 18.54
C LEU A 77 25.77 -3.83 18.28
N ASN A 78 26.02 -2.76 19.05
CA ASN A 78 27.25 -1.98 18.92
C ASN A 78 28.49 -2.80 19.30
N GLU A 79 28.42 -3.58 20.39
CA GLU A 79 29.50 -4.50 20.75
C GLU A 79 29.76 -5.54 19.65
N ASN A 80 28.69 -6.13 19.10
CA ASN A 80 28.80 -7.08 17.98
C ASN A 80 29.43 -6.43 16.74
N ASN A 81 29.04 -5.21 16.40
CA ASN A 81 29.59 -4.45 15.29
C ASN A 81 31.07 -4.11 15.48
N MET A 82 31.48 -3.72 16.69
CA MET A 82 32.89 -3.49 16.99
C MET A 82 33.72 -4.77 16.81
N ALA A 83 33.19 -5.92 17.20
CA ALA A 83 33.84 -7.22 16.96
C ALA A 83 33.90 -7.58 15.46
N LEU A 84 32.84 -7.29 14.70
CA LEU A 84 32.84 -7.46 13.25
C LEU A 84 33.87 -6.55 12.58
N ILE A 85 33.97 -5.27 12.95
CA ILE A 85 34.97 -4.35 12.38
C ILE A 85 36.39 -4.85 12.69
N LYS A 86 36.64 -5.28 13.93
CA LYS A 86 37.95 -5.80 14.33
C LYS A 86 38.33 -7.06 13.55
N THR A 87 37.42 -8.01 13.41
CA THR A 87 37.69 -9.24 12.62
C THR A 87 37.90 -8.92 11.14
N TYR A 88 37.16 -7.98 10.57
CA TYR A 88 37.36 -7.50 9.19
C TYR A 88 38.79 -6.96 8.99
N GLN A 89 39.24 -6.05 9.86
CA GLN A 89 40.56 -5.43 9.76
C GLN A 89 41.68 -6.47 9.82
N VAL A 90 41.53 -7.49 10.65
CA VAL A 90 42.51 -8.58 10.75
C VAL A 90 42.51 -9.45 9.49
N ILE A 91 41.32 -9.83 8.99
CA ILE A 91 41.18 -10.58 7.73
C ILE A 91 41.80 -9.80 6.57
N GLU A 92 41.48 -8.51 6.43
CA GLU A 92 42.04 -7.63 5.40
C GLU A 92 43.57 -7.54 5.51
N LYS A 93 44.10 -7.39 6.72
CA LYS A 93 45.55 -7.33 6.96
C LYS A 93 46.25 -8.61 6.54
N GLU A 94 45.74 -9.78 6.95
CA GLU A 94 46.32 -11.07 6.57
C GLU A 94 46.20 -11.32 5.05
N PHE A 95 45.14 -10.83 4.42
CA PHE A 95 45.01 -10.87 2.96
C PHE A 95 46.03 -10.01 2.24
N ARG A 96 46.20 -8.76 2.66
CA ARG A 96 47.19 -7.85 2.08
C ARG A 96 48.59 -8.43 2.21
N LYS A 97 48.91 -8.99 3.38
CA LYS A 97 50.19 -9.69 3.60
C LYS A 97 50.39 -10.85 2.62
N ALA A 98 49.37 -11.70 2.41
CA ALA A 98 49.46 -12.78 1.44
C ALA A 98 49.66 -12.30 0.00
N LEU A 99 48.99 -11.21 -0.40
CA LEU A 99 49.18 -10.60 -1.72
C LEU A 99 50.58 -10.01 -1.88
N ASP A 100 51.10 -9.36 -0.85
CA ASP A 100 52.47 -8.83 -0.85
C ASP A 100 53.49 -9.96 -0.97
N ASP A 101 53.30 -11.08 -0.27
CA ASP A 101 54.16 -12.28 -0.38
C ASP A 101 54.15 -12.84 -1.81
N ILE A 102 52.96 -12.93 -2.44
CA ILE A 102 52.81 -13.35 -3.84
C ILE A 102 53.55 -12.37 -4.77
N ARG A 103 53.42 -11.07 -4.53
CA ARG A 103 54.07 -10.04 -5.33
C ARG A 103 55.60 -10.12 -5.25
N VAL A 104 56.14 -10.31 -4.04
CA VAL A 104 57.60 -10.51 -3.84
C VAL A 104 58.08 -11.76 -4.57
N ASP A 105 57.34 -12.87 -4.47
CA ASP A 105 57.67 -14.08 -5.21
C ASP A 105 57.69 -13.81 -6.72
N LEU A 106 56.72 -13.07 -7.26
CA LEU A 106 56.67 -12.72 -8.69
C LEU A 106 57.81 -11.83 -9.16
N ASP A 107 58.18 -10.84 -8.36
CA ASP A 107 59.31 -9.97 -8.67
C ASP A 107 60.61 -10.80 -8.71
N ALA A 108 60.76 -11.78 -7.82
CA ALA A 108 61.88 -12.72 -7.86
C ALA A 108 61.88 -13.59 -9.14
N ILE A 109 60.71 -14.04 -9.62
CA ILE A 109 60.60 -14.75 -10.92
C ILE A 109 61.09 -13.86 -12.06
N ALA A 110 60.61 -12.61 -12.11
CA ALA A 110 60.96 -11.68 -13.16
C ALA A 110 62.48 -11.36 -13.16
N GLN A 111 63.11 -11.30 -11.99
CA GLN A 111 64.55 -11.13 -11.87
C GLN A 111 65.32 -12.37 -12.36
N ILE A 112 64.90 -13.57 -11.98
CA ILE A 112 65.50 -14.84 -12.47
C ILE A 112 65.37 -14.92 -14.00
N ALA A 113 64.24 -14.48 -14.54
CA ALA A 113 64.00 -14.41 -15.98
C ALA A 113 65.04 -13.54 -16.68
N THR A 114 65.24 -12.34 -16.16
CA THR A 114 66.15 -11.34 -16.70
C THR A 114 67.61 -11.81 -16.62
N ALA A 115 67.97 -12.55 -15.56
CA ALA A 115 69.32 -13.07 -15.38
C ALA A 115 69.67 -14.23 -16.34
N ARG A 116 68.69 -15.00 -16.82
CA ARG A 116 68.91 -16.19 -17.70
C ARG A 116 68.98 -15.84 -19.21
N ASN A 117 69.50 -14.66 -19.54
CA ASN A 117 69.41 -13.93 -20.82
C ASN A 117 69.92 -14.63 -22.11
N ASN A 118 70.20 -15.93 -22.11
CA ASN A 118 70.74 -16.66 -23.26
C ASN A 118 69.67 -17.45 -24.05
N ASN A 119 68.40 -17.44 -23.65
CA ASN A 119 67.35 -18.18 -24.35
C ASN A 119 66.10 -17.33 -24.61
N ARG A 120 66.01 -16.74 -25.81
CA ARG A 120 64.94 -15.82 -26.25
C ARG A 120 63.53 -16.40 -26.06
N GLN A 121 63.36 -17.71 -26.23
CA GLN A 121 62.07 -18.38 -26.07
C GLN A 121 61.61 -18.42 -24.60
N SER A 122 62.55 -18.60 -23.66
CA SER A 122 62.26 -18.58 -22.22
C SER A 122 61.85 -17.18 -21.73
N ASN A 123 62.41 -16.13 -22.33
CA ASN A 123 62.09 -14.75 -21.98
C ASN A 123 60.66 -14.35 -22.37
N GLU A 124 60.17 -14.78 -23.54
CA GLU A 124 58.80 -14.47 -23.98
C GLU A 124 57.75 -15.23 -23.15
N GLU A 125 58.01 -16.50 -22.80
CA GLU A 125 57.17 -17.31 -21.91
C GLU A 125 57.08 -16.70 -20.50
N MET A 126 58.19 -16.19 -19.96
CA MET A 126 58.20 -15.48 -18.68
C MET A 126 57.50 -14.13 -18.74
N ARG A 127 57.62 -13.37 -19.85
CA ARG A 127 56.90 -12.11 -20.05
C ARG A 127 55.39 -12.33 -20.12
N MET A 128 54.94 -13.34 -20.87
CA MET A 128 53.52 -13.72 -20.96
C MET A 128 52.98 -14.19 -19.62
N SER A 129 53.75 -14.99 -18.87
CA SER A 129 53.38 -15.44 -17.53
C SER A 129 53.28 -14.27 -16.54
N SER A 130 54.23 -13.32 -16.58
CA SER A 130 54.22 -12.12 -15.74
C SER A 130 53.01 -11.22 -16.02
N ASN A 131 52.68 -10.99 -17.29
CA ASN A 131 51.50 -10.20 -17.68
C ASN A 131 50.18 -10.86 -17.24
N LYS A 132 50.06 -12.18 -17.45
CA LYS A 132 48.89 -12.95 -16.99
C LYS A 132 48.73 -12.87 -15.46
N LEU A 133 49.83 -12.82 -14.73
CA LEU A 133 49.84 -12.66 -13.28
C LEU A 133 49.46 -11.28 -12.79
N ARG A 134 49.96 -10.21 -13.41
CA ARG A 134 49.52 -8.85 -13.10
C ARG A 134 48.03 -8.68 -13.34
N GLN A 135 47.51 -9.26 -14.42
CA GLN A 135 46.08 -9.31 -14.70
C GLN A 135 45.31 -10.08 -13.62
N GLN A 136 45.83 -11.23 -13.18
CA GLN A 136 45.21 -11.99 -12.09
C GLN A 136 45.25 -11.27 -10.74
N ILE A 137 46.30 -10.53 -10.40
CA ILE A 137 46.35 -9.69 -9.18
C ILE A 137 45.25 -8.63 -9.24
N GLY A 138 45.09 -7.94 -10.38
CA GLY A 138 44.01 -6.98 -10.57
C GLY A 138 42.62 -7.61 -10.44
N ASN A 139 42.45 -8.84 -10.95
CA ASN A 139 41.22 -9.61 -10.76
C ASN A 139 41.01 -9.96 -9.27
N ILE A 140 42.05 -10.38 -8.55
CA ILE A 140 41.98 -10.72 -7.12
C ILE A 140 41.57 -9.49 -6.28
N ASP A 141 42.07 -8.29 -6.56
CA ASP A 141 41.62 -7.08 -5.84
C ASP A 141 40.13 -6.78 -6.08
N SER A 142 39.65 -6.94 -7.32
CA SER A 142 38.23 -6.79 -7.63
C SER A 142 37.39 -7.90 -6.99
N GLU A 143 37.90 -9.13 -6.96
CA GLU A 143 37.24 -10.29 -6.37
C GLU A 143 37.24 -10.21 -4.85
N LEU A 144 38.28 -9.66 -4.22
CA LEU A 144 38.32 -9.39 -2.78
C LEU A 144 37.31 -8.31 -2.41
N THR A 145 37.21 -7.24 -3.20
CA THR A 145 36.17 -6.23 -3.02
C THR A 145 34.78 -6.85 -3.12
N HIS A 146 34.57 -7.74 -4.09
CA HIS A 146 33.33 -8.49 -4.23
C HIS A 146 33.10 -9.46 -3.06
N LEU A 147 34.15 -10.15 -2.59
CA LEU A 147 34.10 -11.08 -1.48
C LEU A 147 33.76 -10.35 -0.18
N PHE A 148 34.34 -9.18 0.07
CA PHE A 148 34.02 -8.33 1.22
C PHE A 148 32.59 -7.81 1.15
N ASN A 149 32.13 -7.41 -0.03
CA ASN A 149 30.71 -7.10 -0.22
C ASN A 149 29.84 -8.35 0.06
N MET A 150 30.21 -9.53 -0.43
CA MET A 150 29.46 -10.76 -0.13
C MET A 150 29.51 -11.13 1.36
N ILE A 151 30.64 -10.92 2.04
CA ILE A 151 30.82 -11.13 3.48
C ILE A 151 29.86 -10.22 4.28
N ASP A 152 29.59 -9.02 3.77
CA ASP A 152 28.76 -8.03 4.45
C ASP A 152 27.28 -8.09 4.05
N PHE A 153 26.95 -8.75 2.92
CA PHE A 153 25.59 -8.78 2.37
C PHE A 153 24.94 -10.17 2.29
N ASN A 154 25.68 -11.29 2.39
CA ASN A 154 25.15 -12.63 2.12
C ASN A 154 25.15 -13.56 3.35
N ASN A 155 23.96 -13.87 3.86
CA ASN A 155 23.70 -14.79 4.98
C ASN A 155 23.75 -16.29 4.60
N SER A 156 24.28 -16.68 3.45
CA SER A 156 24.08 -18.05 2.96
C SER A 156 24.96 -19.07 3.69
N ILE A 157 24.33 -20.19 4.08
CA ILE A 157 24.97 -21.33 4.78
C ILE A 157 26.14 -21.94 3.98
N ASN A 158 26.24 -21.67 2.67
CA ASN A 158 27.30 -22.17 1.78
C ASN A 158 28.49 -21.21 1.59
N PHE A 159 28.51 -20.11 2.33
CA PHE A 159 29.48 -19.04 2.21
C PHE A 159 30.92 -19.45 2.51
N SER A 160 31.15 -20.20 3.60
CA SER A 160 32.48 -20.71 3.96
C SER A 160 33.04 -21.62 2.87
N SER A 161 32.20 -22.48 2.28
CA SER A 161 32.56 -23.36 1.17
C SER A 161 32.93 -22.57 -0.10
N HIS A 162 32.23 -21.48 -0.41
CA HIS A 162 32.53 -20.61 -1.56
C HIS A 162 33.85 -19.85 -1.38
N ILE A 163 34.08 -19.28 -0.21
CA ILE A 163 35.35 -18.65 0.15
C ILE A 163 36.48 -19.68 0.04
N ILE A 164 36.35 -20.85 0.67
CA ILE A 164 37.35 -21.93 0.61
C ILE A 164 37.64 -22.35 -0.83
N LEU A 165 36.62 -22.51 -1.67
CA LEU A 165 36.78 -22.90 -3.07
C LEU A 165 37.54 -21.84 -3.87
N ARG A 166 37.17 -20.57 -3.74
CA ARG A 166 37.86 -19.44 -4.37
C ARG A 166 39.31 -19.34 -3.91
N PHE A 167 39.56 -19.49 -2.61
CA PHE A 167 40.91 -19.50 -2.05
C PHE A 167 41.77 -20.63 -2.61
N ARG A 168 41.21 -21.84 -2.70
CA ARG A 168 41.89 -22.98 -3.34
C ARG A 168 42.25 -22.71 -4.79
N GLN A 169 41.38 -22.03 -5.55
CA GLN A 169 41.64 -21.68 -6.94
C GLN A 169 42.80 -20.70 -7.09
N HIS A 170 42.86 -19.63 -6.28
CA HIS A 170 43.94 -18.64 -6.38
C HIS A 170 45.28 -19.15 -5.81
N TYR A 171 45.28 -19.86 -4.67
CA TYR A 171 46.51 -20.42 -4.10
C TYR A 171 47.05 -21.62 -4.88
N GLY A 172 46.18 -22.41 -5.53
CA GLY A 172 46.61 -23.45 -6.46
C GLY A 172 47.53 -22.88 -7.55
N TYR A 173 47.22 -21.67 -8.03
CA TYR A 173 48.02 -20.97 -9.03
C TYR A 173 49.38 -20.49 -8.50
N ALA A 174 49.43 -19.96 -7.27
CA ALA A 174 50.68 -19.56 -6.62
C ALA A 174 51.63 -20.75 -6.37
N ASN A 175 51.08 -21.90 -5.98
CA ASN A 175 51.85 -23.14 -5.80
C ASN A 175 52.39 -23.68 -7.13
N GLU A 176 51.60 -23.61 -8.21
CA GLU A 176 52.04 -23.97 -9.56
C GLU A 176 53.19 -23.07 -10.06
N LEU A 177 53.17 -21.78 -9.72
CA LEU A 177 54.27 -20.85 -10.02
C LEU A 177 55.54 -21.17 -9.26
N ARG A 178 55.46 -21.46 -7.95
CA ARG A 178 56.64 -21.87 -7.16
C ARG A 178 57.29 -23.13 -7.73
N ARG A 179 56.48 -24.08 -8.22
CA ARG A 179 56.95 -25.28 -8.93
C ARG A 179 57.74 -24.91 -10.19
N LEU A 180 57.24 -23.99 -11.01
CA LEU A 180 57.89 -23.56 -12.27
C LEU A 180 59.26 -22.90 -12.06
N ILE A 181 59.50 -22.27 -10.91
CA ILE A 181 60.79 -21.60 -10.59
C ILE A 181 61.87 -22.61 -10.19
N GLY A 182 61.52 -23.89 -9.99
CA GLY A 182 62.47 -24.89 -9.52
C GLY A 182 62.80 -24.75 -8.02
N LYS A 183 62.00 -23.99 -7.26
CA LYS A 183 61.89 -24.19 -5.79
C LYS A 183 61.13 -25.52 -5.56
N ASN A 184 61.72 -26.63 -5.99
CA ASN A 184 61.36 -27.97 -5.52
C ASN A 184 61.89 -28.06 -4.08
N ASN A 185 61.19 -27.39 -3.17
CA ASN A 185 61.44 -27.61 -1.77
C ASN A 185 60.88 -29.00 -1.45
N ASN A 186 61.78 -29.95 -1.20
CA ASN A 186 61.50 -31.13 -0.39
C ASN A 186 61.12 -30.76 1.06
N SER A 187 60.89 -29.48 1.38
CA SER A 187 60.22 -29.08 2.62
C SER A 187 58.71 -29.21 2.41
N SER A 188 58.07 -29.94 3.31
CA SER A 188 56.63 -30.13 3.45
C SER A 188 55.81 -28.83 3.66
N ASP A 189 56.41 -27.66 3.45
CA ASP A 189 55.79 -26.35 3.59
C ASP A 189 55.13 -25.90 2.27
N SER A 190 54.35 -26.79 1.65
CA SER A 190 53.35 -26.31 0.71
C SER A 190 52.41 -25.38 1.48
N PHE A 191 52.10 -24.21 0.92
CA PHE A 191 51.14 -23.27 1.51
C PHE A 191 49.75 -23.92 1.40
N VAL A 192 49.48 -24.91 2.25
CA VAL A 192 48.17 -25.52 2.38
C VAL A 192 47.36 -24.52 3.15
N PHE A 193 46.40 -23.91 2.47
CA PHE A 193 45.29 -23.22 3.12
C PHE A 193 44.48 -24.27 3.89
N SER A 194 45.02 -24.67 5.04
CA SER A 194 44.38 -25.60 5.94
C SER A 194 43.37 -24.84 6.79
N GLU A 195 42.34 -25.53 7.26
CA GLU A 195 41.37 -24.97 8.20
C GLU A 195 42.03 -24.45 9.49
N LYS A 196 43.28 -24.81 9.74
CA LYS A 196 44.10 -24.39 10.88
C LYS A 196 44.85 -23.09 10.66
N THR A 197 44.72 -22.44 9.49
CA THR A 197 45.34 -21.13 9.26
C THR A 197 44.65 -20.06 10.09
N GLN A 198 45.43 -19.10 10.61
CA GLN A 198 44.93 -17.99 11.43
C GLN A 198 43.85 -17.18 10.69
N LEU A 199 44.00 -17.01 9.38
CA LEU A 199 43.02 -16.36 8.51
C LEU A 199 41.68 -17.12 8.46
N MET A 200 41.70 -18.45 8.34
CA MET A 200 40.48 -19.25 8.38
C MET A 200 39.78 -19.15 9.73
N GLN A 201 40.56 -19.14 10.83
CA GLN A 201 40.01 -18.95 12.16
C GLN A 201 39.26 -17.61 12.26
N TYR A 202 39.82 -16.50 11.75
CA TYR A 202 39.14 -15.21 11.75
C TYR A 202 37.88 -15.17 10.86
N ILE A 203 37.89 -15.87 9.73
CA ILE A 203 36.70 -16.00 8.87
C ILE A 203 35.58 -16.75 9.61
N LEU A 204 35.91 -17.83 10.32
CA LEU A 204 34.96 -18.58 11.15
C LEU A 204 34.45 -17.76 12.34
N GLU A 205 35.34 -17.01 13.01
CA GLU A 205 34.97 -16.08 14.08
C GLU A 205 34.00 -15.00 13.57
N ARG A 206 34.25 -14.44 12.38
CA ARG A 206 33.35 -13.47 11.74
C ARG A 206 31.98 -14.08 11.42
N ALA A 207 31.94 -15.30 10.89
CA ALA A 207 30.67 -16.00 10.63
C ALA A 207 29.88 -16.24 11.94
N ALA A 208 30.56 -16.61 13.02
CA ALA A 208 29.94 -16.77 14.34
C ALA A 208 29.38 -15.44 14.88
N LEU A 209 30.07 -14.31 14.64
CA LEU A 209 29.58 -12.98 15.01
C LEU A 209 28.31 -12.59 14.23
N TRP A 210 28.21 -12.96 12.96
CA TRP A 210 26.99 -12.77 12.16
C TRP A 210 25.81 -13.60 12.69
N ILE A 211 26.04 -14.87 13.03
CA ILE A 211 25.01 -15.71 13.68
C ILE A 211 24.59 -15.10 15.04
N ARG A 212 25.55 -14.55 15.81
CA ARG A 212 25.24 -13.83 17.05
C ARG A 212 24.39 -12.60 16.78
N ARG A 213 24.69 -11.80 15.74
CA ARG A 213 23.89 -10.63 15.33
C ARG A 213 22.46 -11.03 15.01
N GLN A 214 22.28 -12.08 14.21
CA GLN A 214 20.98 -12.62 13.86
C GLN A 214 20.16 -12.97 15.11
N LYS A 215 20.77 -13.70 16.04
CA LYS A 215 20.12 -14.03 17.32
C LYS A 215 19.77 -12.80 18.17
N LEU A 216 20.56 -11.73 18.12
CA LEU A 216 20.23 -10.48 18.81
C LEU A 216 19.01 -9.80 18.18
N ILE A 217 18.95 -9.75 16.84
CA ILE A 217 17.81 -9.20 16.09
C ILE A 217 16.55 -10.02 16.38
N ASP A 218 16.63 -11.34 16.30
CA ASP A 218 15.49 -12.22 16.57
C ASP A 218 14.99 -12.08 18.01
N LYS A 219 15.90 -12.05 19.00
CA LYS A 219 15.53 -11.82 20.41
C LYS A 219 14.83 -10.49 20.60
N PHE A 220 15.36 -9.43 19.98
CA PHE A 220 14.76 -8.10 20.06
C PHE A 220 13.36 -8.06 19.46
N ILE A 221 13.19 -8.65 18.28
CA ILE A 221 11.89 -8.76 17.62
C ILE A 221 10.89 -9.51 18.51
N ILE A 222 11.28 -10.67 19.05
CA ILE A 222 10.43 -11.46 19.95
C ILE A 222 10.07 -10.68 21.21
N SER A 223 11.02 -9.93 21.80
CA SER A 223 10.77 -9.14 23.00
C SER A 223 9.89 -7.92 22.78
N ILE A 224 9.83 -7.40 21.56
CA ILE A 224 8.96 -6.28 21.22
C ILE A 224 7.58 -6.76 20.77
N ASP A 225 7.48 -7.94 20.17
CA ASP A 225 6.25 -8.43 19.53
C ASP A 225 5.60 -9.58 20.33
N GLU A 226 5.04 -9.25 21.50
CA GLU A 226 4.41 -10.26 22.39
C GLU A 226 3.17 -10.94 21.77
N ASP A 227 2.51 -10.32 20.77
CA ASP A 227 1.20 -10.77 20.26
C ASP A 227 1.04 -10.79 18.72
N SER A 228 2.05 -10.39 17.92
CA SER A 228 1.88 -10.31 16.46
C SER A 228 3.04 -10.88 15.63
N THR A 229 2.76 -11.15 14.34
CA THR A 229 3.78 -11.58 13.39
C THR A 229 4.61 -10.35 13.02
N PRO A 230 5.93 -10.32 13.27
CA PRO A 230 6.72 -9.12 13.04
C PRO A 230 6.63 -8.70 11.59
N SER A 231 6.55 -7.39 11.35
CA SER A 231 6.51 -6.91 9.97
C SER A 231 7.78 -7.39 9.27
N GLN A 232 7.60 -8.20 8.23
CA GLN A 232 8.71 -8.79 7.47
C GLN A 232 9.66 -7.70 6.92
N HIS A 233 9.11 -6.51 6.68
CA HIS A 233 9.85 -5.31 6.33
C HIS A 233 10.84 -4.85 7.42
N LEU A 234 10.46 -4.87 8.70
CA LEU A 234 11.37 -4.54 9.80
C LEU A 234 12.52 -5.55 9.86
N ILE A 235 12.18 -6.84 9.77
CA ILE A 235 13.16 -7.94 9.76
C ILE A 235 14.19 -7.71 8.64
N GLU A 236 13.72 -7.52 7.41
CA GLU A 236 14.59 -7.27 6.25
C GLU A 236 15.42 -5.99 6.41
N SER A 237 14.82 -4.92 6.94
CA SER A 237 15.54 -3.66 7.14
C SER A 237 16.67 -3.81 8.17
N LEU A 238 16.44 -4.51 9.27
CA LEU A 238 17.45 -4.74 10.33
C LEU A 238 18.58 -5.65 9.85
N TYR A 239 18.28 -6.63 8.99
CA TYR A 239 19.31 -7.48 8.40
C TYR A 239 20.16 -6.75 7.35
N ARG A 240 19.63 -5.73 6.67
CA ARG A 240 20.34 -4.99 5.62
C ARG A 240 21.23 -3.87 6.15
N THR A 241 20.92 -3.28 7.30
CA THR A 241 21.72 -2.17 7.85
C THR A 241 22.86 -2.68 8.73
N MET A 242 24.10 -2.50 8.29
CA MET A 242 25.30 -2.78 9.10
C MET A 242 25.54 -1.71 10.16
N ASP A 243 25.17 -0.46 9.89
CA ASP A 243 25.49 0.65 10.78
C ASP A 243 24.48 0.75 11.94
N VAL A 244 25.01 0.95 13.15
CA VAL A 244 24.22 1.04 14.40
C VAL A 244 23.29 2.24 14.35
N SER A 245 23.70 3.36 13.74
CA SER A 245 22.90 4.59 13.70
C SER A 245 21.63 4.42 12.88
N SER A 246 21.71 3.87 11.67
CA SER A 246 20.52 3.59 10.85
C SER A 246 19.68 2.48 11.45
N THR A 247 20.30 1.45 12.02
CA THR A 247 19.55 0.39 12.72
C THR A 247 18.74 0.98 13.88
N ASN A 248 19.36 1.83 14.71
CA ASN A 248 18.69 2.50 15.81
C ASN A 248 17.61 3.47 15.32
N LYS A 249 17.83 4.21 14.23
CA LYS A 249 16.80 5.07 13.64
C LYS A 249 15.59 4.27 13.16
N THR A 250 15.82 3.14 12.49
CA THR A 250 14.74 2.25 12.03
C THR A 250 13.95 1.69 13.22
N ILE A 251 14.64 1.29 14.28
CA ILE A 251 14.01 0.79 15.51
C ILE A 251 13.20 1.86 16.21
N GLN A 252 13.78 3.05 16.38
CA GLN A 252 13.12 4.20 17.01
C GLN A 252 11.86 4.59 16.22
N TYR A 253 11.96 4.64 14.89
CA TYR A 253 10.81 4.88 14.02
C TYR A 253 9.73 3.82 14.20
N TYR A 254 10.11 2.54 14.24
CA TYR A 254 9.15 1.44 14.42
C TYR A 254 8.44 1.50 15.78
N ILE A 255 9.17 1.81 16.85
CA ILE A 255 8.61 1.94 18.20
C ILE A 255 7.70 3.16 18.30
N GLN A 256 8.11 4.29 17.73
CA GLN A 256 7.26 5.48 17.65
C GLN A 256 5.96 5.16 16.93
N HIS A 257 6.03 4.48 15.77
CA HIS A 257 4.84 4.09 15.02
C HIS A 257 3.91 3.20 15.85
N ARG A 258 4.44 2.22 16.60
CA ARG A 258 3.64 1.37 17.49
C ARG A 258 3.00 2.15 18.64
N GLN A 259 3.71 3.11 19.20
CA GLN A 259 3.19 4.00 20.24
C GLN A 259 2.02 4.84 19.68
N GLU A 260 2.16 5.37 18.47
CA GLU A 260 1.11 6.09 17.74
C GLU A 260 -0.09 5.17 17.44
N GLU A 261 0.12 3.94 16.99
CA GLU A 261 -0.97 2.95 16.76
C GLU A 261 -1.75 2.63 18.04
N ARG A 262 -1.06 2.40 19.17
CA ARG A 262 -1.72 2.18 20.46
C ARG A 262 -2.53 3.39 20.89
N HIS A 263 -1.96 4.59 20.76
CA HIS A 263 -2.66 5.84 21.05
C HIS A 263 -3.93 5.96 20.19
N ASN A 264 -3.82 5.73 18.88
CA ASN A 264 -4.94 5.80 17.94
C ASN A 264 -6.02 4.76 18.25
N ARG A 265 -5.66 3.53 18.64
CA ARG A 265 -6.61 2.50 19.09
C ARG A 265 -7.39 2.95 20.33
N THR A 266 -6.70 3.53 21.32
CA THR A 266 -7.35 4.06 22.51
C THR A 266 -8.29 5.20 22.16
N GLN A 267 -7.88 6.15 21.31
CA GLN A 267 -8.74 7.23 20.83
C GLN A 267 -9.97 6.71 20.09
N GLN A 268 -9.80 5.71 19.23
CA GLN A 268 -10.91 5.09 18.50
C GLN A 268 -11.89 4.39 19.45
N LEU A 269 -11.39 3.70 20.49
CA LEU A 269 -12.24 3.08 21.50
C LEU A 269 -13.07 4.13 22.26
N LEU A 270 -12.42 5.23 22.67
CA LEU A 270 -13.10 6.35 23.33
C LEU A 270 -14.19 6.95 22.43
N TYR A 271 -13.86 7.19 21.17
CA TYR A 271 -14.79 7.71 20.18
C TYR A 271 -16.00 6.77 19.97
N ASN A 272 -15.77 5.46 19.87
CA ASN A 272 -16.84 4.48 19.74
C ASN A 272 -17.76 4.47 20.98
N MET A 273 -17.19 4.63 22.18
CA MET A 273 -17.97 4.76 23.41
C MET A 273 -18.81 6.05 23.45
N GLU A 274 -18.27 7.16 22.93
CA GLU A 274 -19.01 8.42 22.80
C GLU A 274 -20.18 8.29 21.81
N LEU A 275 -19.96 7.63 20.67
CA LEU A 275 -21.01 7.33 19.70
C LEU A 275 -22.13 6.48 20.32
N GLU A 276 -21.80 5.39 21.02
CA GLU A 276 -22.79 4.54 21.69
C GLU A 276 -23.63 5.35 22.72
N LEU A 277 -23.00 6.33 23.38
CA LEU A 277 -23.72 7.22 24.30
C LEU A 277 -24.65 8.18 23.58
N VAL A 278 -24.22 8.79 22.47
CA VAL A 278 -25.07 9.66 21.65
C VAL A 278 -26.28 8.89 21.12
N GLU A 279 -26.08 7.65 20.66
CA GLU A 279 -27.16 6.77 20.22
C GLU A 279 -28.17 6.50 21.34
N LYS A 280 -27.71 6.13 22.54
CA LYS A 280 -28.60 5.96 23.71
C LYS A 280 -29.32 7.24 24.10
N HIS A 281 -28.67 8.40 23.95
CA HIS A 281 -29.29 9.69 24.22
C HIS A 281 -30.43 9.99 23.26
N ILE A 282 -30.21 9.76 21.95
CA ILE A 282 -31.23 9.90 20.91
C ILE A 282 -32.39 8.93 21.19
N GLU A 283 -32.10 7.68 21.54
CA GLU A 283 -33.14 6.69 21.88
C GLU A 283 -34.03 7.19 23.03
N HIS A 284 -33.44 7.70 24.12
CA HIS A 284 -34.20 8.27 25.23
C HIS A 284 -35.01 9.52 24.85
N GLN A 285 -34.47 10.41 24.00
CA GLN A 285 -35.20 11.58 23.52
C GLN A 285 -36.41 11.19 22.66
N VAL A 286 -36.26 10.19 21.78
CA VAL A 286 -37.34 9.65 20.97
C VAL A 286 -38.43 9.08 21.88
N GLN A 287 -38.07 8.26 22.86
CA GLN A 287 -39.02 7.68 23.83
C GLN A 287 -39.78 8.77 24.61
N ALA A 288 -39.09 9.82 25.07
CA ALA A 288 -39.72 10.94 25.75
C ALA A 288 -40.70 11.70 24.83
N THR A 289 -40.31 11.94 23.58
CA THR A 289 -41.14 12.63 22.58
C THR A 289 -42.38 11.82 22.22
N GLU A 290 -42.24 10.51 22.06
CA GLU A 290 -43.37 9.60 21.82
C GLU A 290 -44.35 9.58 23.00
N LEU A 291 -43.85 9.60 24.23
CA LEU A 291 -44.68 9.70 25.44
C LEU A 291 -45.45 11.02 25.47
N VAL A 292 -44.78 12.15 25.24
CA VAL A 292 -45.42 13.48 25.18
C VAL A 292 -46.49 13.51 24.08
N ASN A 293 -46.17 13.02 22.88
CA ASN A 293 -47.13 12.95 21.77
C ASN A 293 -48.34 12.07 22.12
N ALA A 294 -48.12 10.93 22.77
CA ALA A 294 -49.21 10.08 23.24
C ALA A 294 -50.10 10.85 24.21
N LEU A 295 -49.53 11.51 25.23
CA LEU A 295 -50.25 12.32 26.22
C LEU A 295 -51.02 13.49 25.57
N CYS A 296 -50.43 14.20 24.60
CA CYS A 296 -51.12 15.27 23.85
C CYS A 296 -52.29 14.72 23.00
N GLN A 297 -52.15 13.52 22.44
CA GLN A 297 -53.28 12.88 21.76
C GLN A 297 -54.41 12.49 22.73
N LEU A 298 -54.09 12.29 24.02
CA LEU A 298 -55.10 12.07 25.07
C LEU A 298 -55.86 13.36 25.38
N SER A 299 -55.17 14.49 25.47
CA SER A 299 -55.82 15.77 25.77
C SER A 299 -56.71 16.29 24.64
N ALA A 300 -56.44 15.88 23.40
CA ALA A 300 -57.16 16.32 22.22
C ALA A 300 -58.42 15.50 21.86
N ARG A 301 -58.69 14.34 22.49
CA ARG A 301 -59.82 13.47 22.12
C ARG A 301 -60.50 12.83 23.34
N SER A 302 -61.84 12.89 23.38
CA SER A 302 -62.66 12.07 24.30
C SER A 302 -62.60 10.58 23.93
N ILE A 303 -61.50 9.89 24.25
CA ILE A 303 -61.31 8.46 24.00
C ILE A 303 -61.70 7.68 25.26
N ASN A 304 -62.49 6.62 25.10
CA ASN A 304 -62.82 5.68 26.18
C ASN A 304 -61.54 5.06 26.78
N GLU A 305 -61.46 5.09 28.11
CA GLU A 305 -60.38 4.61 29.00
C GLU A 305 -59.81 3.21 28.66
N PHE A 306 -60.60 2.34 28.03
CA PHE A 306 -60.16 1.02 27.60
C PHE A 306 -59.21 1.06 26.39
N GLN A 307 -59.54 1.84 25.34
CA GLN A 307 -58.67 2.02 24.17
C GLN A 307 -57.38 2.76 24.56
N LEU A 308 -57.49 3.63 25.56
CA LEU A 308 -56.38 4.34 26.19
C LEU A 308 -55.38 3.38 26.85
N ASN A 309 -55.86 2.53 27.76
CA ASN A 309 -54.99 1.56 28.45
C ASN A 309 -54.33 0.59 27.46
N MET A 310 -55.02 0.23 26.37
CA MET A 310 -54.45 -0.64 25.34
C MET A 310 -53.34 0.04 24.52
N LYS A 311 -53.52 1.32 24.16
CA LYS A 311 -52.50 2.09 23.43
C LYS A 311 -51.29 2.42 24.29
N ILE A 312 -51.48 2.81 25.55
CA ILE A 312 -50.39 3.06 26.50
C ILE A 312 -49.60 1.77 26.76
N LYS A 313 -50.28 0.65 27.01
CA LYS A 313 -49.60 -0.65 27.15
C LYS A 313 -48.87 -1.04 25.87
N LYS A 314 -49.43 -0.79 24.69
CA LYS A 314 -48.76 -1.09 23.41
C LYS A 314 -47.53 -0.22 23.19
N ALA A 315 -47.60 1.09 23.47
CA ALA A 315 -46.47 2.01 23.37
C ALA A 315 -45.36 1.66 24.39
N LEU A 316 -45.72 1.40 25.66
CA LEU A 316 -44.78 0.96 26.69
C LEU A 316 -44.18 -0.42 26.40
N HIS A 317 -44.95 -1.32 25.77
CA HIS A 317 -44.46 -2.64 25.39
C HIS A 317 -43.54 -2.56 24.17
N GLN A 318 -43.86 -1.73 23.17
CA GLN A 318 -42.99 -1.43 22.02
C GLN A 318 -41.68 -0.73 22.46
N ALA A 319 -41.75 0.18 23.43
CA ALA A 319 -40.56 0.78 24.03
C ALA A 319 -39.71 -0.25 24.81
N LYS A 320 -40.33 -1.21 25.51
CA LYS A 320 -39.61 -2.30 26.19
C LYS A 320 -39.05 -3.37 25.25
N THR A 321 -39.65 -3.58 24.07
CA THR A 321 -39.21 -4.57 23.07
C THR A 321 -38.33 -3.98 21.96
N SER A 322 -38.07 -2.66 22.00
CA SER A 322 -37.17 -1.89 21.10
C SER A 322 -35.68 -2.30 21.14
N LYS A 323 -35.33 -3.42 21.80
CA LYS A 323 -33.99 -4.03 21.73
C LYS A 323 -33.58 -4.53 20.33
N HIS A 324 -34.39 -4.31 19.29
CA HIS A 324 -34.21 -4.89 17.96
C HIS A 324 -34.09 -3.88 16.81
N ILE A 325 -33.83 -2.60 17.06
CA ILE A 325 -33.57 -1.63 15.96
C ILE A 325 -32.07 -1.42 15.69
N VAL A 326 -31.15 -2.06 16.41
CA VAL A 326 -29.72 -2.05 16.07
C VAL A 326 -29.16 -3.46 16.20
N PRO A 327 -29.01 -4.18 15.07
CA PRO A 327 -27.65 -4.40 14.57
C PRO A 327 -27.60 -4.48 13.02
N ILE A 328 -27.22 -3.40 12.34
CA ILE A 328 -26.80 -3.45 10.93
C ILE A 328 -25.46 -2.73 10.66
N LEU A 329 -24.84 -2.05 11.65
CA LEU A 329 -23.58 -1.33 11.42
C LEU A 329 -22.54 -1.59 12.52
N ILE A 330 -22.25 -2.85 12.79
CA ILE A 330 -20.96 -3.22 13.39
C ILE A 330 -20.42 -4.35 12.53
N ASP A 331 -19.86 -3.97 11.39
CA ASP A 331 -19.01 -4.86 10.63
C ASP A 331 -17.57 -4.48 10.95
N ASN A 332 -16.83 -5.46 11.49
CA ASN A 332 -15.50 -5.32 12.05
C ASN A 332 -14.49 -4.87 10.99
N THR A 333 -14.19 -3.57 10.90
CA THR A 333 -13.06 -3.08 10.11
C THR A 333 -11.80 -3.08 10.97
N LYS A 334 -10.93 -4.06 10.69
CA LYS A 334 -9.50 -3.96 11.01
C LYS A 334 -8.91 -2.69 10.39
N GLU A 335 -8.10 -2.02 11.20
CA GLU A 335 -7.01 -1.09 10.88
C GLU A 335 -6.77 -0.85 9.39
N THR A 336 -7.50 0.10 8.84
CA THR A 336 -6.96 1.01 7.84
C THR A 336 -6.91 2.34 8.54
N THR A 337 -5.76 3.02 8.55
CA THR A 337 -5.67 4.41 9.01
C THR A 337 -6.73 5.18 8.26
N VAL A 338 -7.80 5.56 8.96
CA VAL A 338 -8.93 6.21 8.31
C VAL A 338 -8.50 7.63 8.07
N GLU A 339 -7.94 7.89 6.89
CA GLU A 339 -7.51 9.21 6.49
C GLU A 339 -8.74 10.03 6.08
N ASP A 340 -8.65 11.33 6.35
CA ASP A 340 -9.53 12.35 5.82
C ASP A 340 -9.63 12.23 4.29
N LEU A 341 -10.86 12.29 3.76
CA LEU A 341 -11.11 12.16 2.33
C LEU A 341 -11.24 13.56 1.71
N PRO A 342 -10.25 14.03 0.93
CA PRO A 342 -10.37 15.26 0.19
C PRO A 342 -11.41 15.15 -0.92
N LEU A 343 -12.22 16.19 -1.06
CA LEU A 343 -13.29 16.35 -2.03
C LEU A 343 -13.14 17.74 -2.66
N ILE A 344 -13.13 17.84 -3.98
CA ILE A 344 -13.00 19.12 -4.67
C ILE A 344 -14.26 19.36 -5.49
N ILE A 345 -14.89 20.53 -5.33
CA ILE A 345 -16.10 20.89 -6.09
C ILE A 345 -15.81 22.19 -6.86
N HIS A 346 -15.94 22.13 -8.17
CA HIS A 346 -15.84 23.28 -9.06
C HIS A 346 -17.24 23.84 -9.29
N LEU A 347 -17.44 25.12 -8.99
CA LEU A 347 -18.71 25.81 -9.14
C LEU A 347 -18.59 27.02 -10.09
N GLU A 348 -19.63 27.26 -10.89
CA GLU A 348 -19.90 28.56 -11.50
C GLU A 348 -20.59 29.42 -10.45
N GLY A 349 -19.90 30.46 -9.99
CA GLY A 349 -20.41 31.34 -8.94
C GLY A 349 -19.51 32.53 -8.68
N ASN A 350 -19.96 33.40 -7.79
CA ASN A 350 -19.21 34.59 -7.39
C ASN A 350 -18.15 34.19 -6.34
N TYR A 351 -16.87 34.15 -6.75
CA TYR A 351 -15.73 33.88 -5.84
C TYR A 351 -15.76 34.74 -4.59
N ASN A 352 -16.00 36.05 -4.74
CA ASN A 352 -16.04 36.96 -3.60
C ASN A 352 -17.14 36.57 -2.62
N ARG A 353 -18.30 36.09 -3.07
CA ARG A 353 -19.35 35.62 -2.14
C ARG A 353 -18.88 34.44 -1.28
N TRP A 354 -18.15 33.50 -1.87
CA TRP A 354 -17.65 32.31 -1.16
C TRP A 354 -16.43 32.63 -0.28
N ALA A 355 -15.56 33.54 -0.73
CA ALA A 355 -14.36 33.94 -0.02
C ALA A 355 -14.61 35.02 1.06
N SER A 356 -15.56 35.93 0.85
CA SER A 356 -15.78 37.12 1.69
C SER A 356 -16.94 37.02 2.67
N ASN A 357 -17.92 36.11 2.47
CA ASN A 357 -18.93 35.86 3.49
C ASN A 357 -18.37 34.92 4.55
N GLU A 358 -17.91 35.53 5.65
CA GLU A 358 -17.60 34.93 6.95
C GLU A 358 -18.47 33.69 7.21
N HIS A 359 -17.82 32.54 7.43
CA HIS A 359 -18.27 31.25 7.97
C HIS A 359 -19.70 30.73 7.66
N SER A 360 -20.74 31.56 7.75
CA SER A 360 -22.15 31.29 7.52
C SER A 360 -22.47 30.57 6.21
N ILE A 361 -22.04 31.06 5.03
CA ILE A 361 -22.36 30.39 3.74
C ILE A 361 -21.65 29.05 3.65
N GLN A 362 -20.35 29.03 3.99
CA GLN A 362 -19.53 27.81 3.96
C GLN A 362 -20.10 26.74 4.90
N GLN A 363 -20.43 27.13 6.14
CA GLN A 363 -21.02 26.25 7.15
C GLN A 363 -22.42 25.79 6.76
N GLN A 364 -23.26 26.67 6.22
CA GLN A 364 -24.59 26.29 5.72
C GLN A 364 -24.50 25.31 4.55
N PHE A 365 -23.54 25.50 3.64
CA PHE A 365 -23.28 24.57 2.55
C PHE A 365 -22.84 23.21 3.08
N CYS A 366 -21.86 23.18 4.00
CA CYS A 366 -21.42 21.94 4.65
C CYS A 366 -22.58 21.20 5.33
N LEU A 367 -23.38 21.91 6.13
CA LEU A 367 -24.55 21.36 6.82
C LEU A 367 -25.59 20.79 5.85
N ALA A 368 -25.87 21.52 4.76
CA ALA A 368 -26.82 21.08 3.74
C ALA A 368 -26.30 19.83 3.01
N LEU A 369 -25.00 19.79 2.69
CA LEU A 369 -24.38 18.65 2.03
C LEU A 369 -24.34 17.43 2.97
N CYS A 370 -23.93 17.58 4.23
CA CYS A 370 -23.98 16.52 5.24
C CYS A 370 -25.39 15.96 5.38
N LYS A 371 -26.41 16.82 5.49
CA LYS A 371 -27.81 16.39 5.57
C LYS A 371 -28.25 15.58 4.36
N HIS A 372 -27.88 16.01 3.14
CA HIS A 372 -28.23 15.30 1.91
C HIS A 372 -27.48 13.96 1.77
N MET A 373 -26.25 13.91 2.26
CA MET A 373 -25.39 12.73 2.27
C MET A 373 -25.50 11.92 3.57
N GLN A 374 -26.51 12.19 4.40
CA GLN A 374 -26.74 11.51 5.69
C GLN A 374 -25.46 11.35 6.52
N LEU A 375 -24.59 12.36 6.48
CA LEU A 375 -23.37 12.43 7.26
C LEU A 375 -23.60 13.30 8.51
N PRO A 376 -22.82 13.12 9.58
CA PRO A 376 -22.82 14.03 10.72
C PRO A 376 -22.48 15.46 10.32
N THR A 377 -23.07 16.42 11.02
CA THR A 377 -23.03 17.84 10.64
C THR A 377 -21.63 18.46 10.64
N ASP A 378 -20.70 17.87 11.38
CA ASP A 378 -19.30 18.24 11.57
C ASP A 378 -18.33 17.39 10.75
N SER A 379 -18.82 16.40 10.01
CA SER A 379 -17.98 15.47 9.23
C SER A 379 -17.40 16.07 7.94
N LEU A 380 -17.74 17.31 7.58
CA LEU A 380 -17.32 17.95 6.34
C LEU A 380 -16.99 19.42 6.58
N SER A 381 -15.81 19.84 6.14
CA SER A 381 -15.34 21.22 6.22
C SER A 381 -14.80 21.70 4.87
N ILE A 382 -14.81 23.02 4.65
CA ILE A 382 -14.12 23.65 3.52
C ILE A 382 -12.77 24.14 4.04
N GLU A 383 -11.67 23.58 3.54
CA GLU A 383 -10.32 24.00 3.92
C GLU A 383 -9.85 25.22 3.13
N ARG A 384 -10.19 25.27 1.84
CA ARG A 384 -9.67 26.29 0.93
C ARG A 384 -10.62 26.57 -0.23
N ILE A 385 -10.61 27.81 -0.70
CA ILE A 385 -11.36 28.27 -1.87
C ILE A 385 -10.38 28.92 -2.83
N GLU A 386 -10.32 28.46 -4.08
CA GLU A 386 -9.45 29.03 -5.12
C GLU A 386 -10.23 29.87 -6.13
N GLU A 387 -9.53 30.84 -6.72
CA GLU A 387 -10.02 31.72 -7.78
C GLU A 387 -9.84 31.07 -9.16
N GLY A 388 -10.81 31.21 -10.08
CA GLY A 388 -10.80 30.56 -11.40
C GLY A 388 -12.07 29.77 -11.74
N GLY A 389 -13.24 30.29 -11.34
CA GLY A 389 -14.40 29.46 -10.98
C GLY A 389 -14.30 29.14 -9.49
N VAL A 390 -15.40 29.12 -8.74
CA VAL A 390 -15.32 28.87 -7.29
C VAL A 390 -14.90 27.41 -7.09
N ILE A 391 -13.64 27.15 -6.74
CA ILE A 391 -13.13 25.80 -6.47
C ILE A 391 -13.10 25.60 -4.96
N LEU A 392 -14.00 24.78 -4.45
CA LEU A 392 -14.07 24.40 -3.04
C LEU A 392 -13.20 23.17 -2.80
N HIS A 393 -12.19 23.30 -1.93
CA HIS A 393 -11.41 22.18 -1.40
C HIS A 393 -12.03 21.78 -0.06
N LEU A 394 -12.79 20.70 -0.08
CA LEU A 394 -13.46 20.14 1.09
C LEU A 394 -12.68 18.95 1.64
N VAL A 395 -12.84 18.73 2.94
CA VAL A 395 -12.37 17.53 3.61
C VAL A 395 -13.55 16.86 4.29
N ILE A 396 -13.76 15.59 3.97
CA ILE A 396 -14.65 14.70 4.72
C ILE A 396 -13.80 14.04 5.79
N HIS A 397 -14.02 14.43 7.04
CA HIS A 397 -13.25 13.95 8.16
C HIS A 397 -13.47 12.46 8.38
N ALA A 398 -12.42 11.76 8.79
CA ALA A 398 -12.52 10.38 9.22
C ALA A 398 -13.58 10.22 10.34
N PRO A 399 -14.35 9.11 10.37
CA PRO A 399 -14.27 7.97 9.47
C PRO A 399 -15.19 8.03 8.23
N TYR A 400 -15.78 9.19 7.95
CA TYR A 400 -16.94 9.31 7.07
C TYR A 400 -16.63 9.26 5.57
N GLY A 401 -15.35 9.34 5.17
CA GLY A 401 -14.95 9.28 3.77
C GLY A 401 -15.46 8.04 3.05
N SER A 402 -15.37 6.86 3.68
CA SER A 402 -15.86 5.61 3.10
C SER A 402 -17.39 5.57 2.95
N LEU A 403 -18.12 6.16 3.90
CA LEU A 403 -19.57 6.28 3.87
C LEU A 403 -20.01 7.21 2.73
N PHE A 404 -19.37 8.36 2.58
CA PHE A 404 -19.61 9.28 1.49
C PHE A 404 -19.39 8.60 0.13
N ILE A 405 -18.27 7.88 -0.05
CA ILE A 405 -17.98 7.14 -1.29
C ILE A 405 -19.09 6.12 -1.58
N LYS A 406 -19.49 5.32 -0.58
CA LYS A 406 -20.56 4.32 -0.75
C LYS A 406 -21.88 4.95 -1.18
N GLN A 407 -22.22 6.09 -0.59
CA GLN A 407 -23.44 6.82 -0.94
C GLN A 407 -23.38 7.40 -2.36
N VAL A 408 -22.28 8.05 -2.72
CA VAL A 408 -22.09 8.60 -4.07
C VAL A 408 -22.03 7.49 -5.14
N ALA A 409 -21.40 6.35 -4.83
CA ALA A 409 -21.29 5.21 -5.74
C ALA A 409 -22.59 4.41 -5.89
N GLY A 410 -23.63 4.70 -5.10
CA GLY A 410 -24.91 3.98 -5.16
C GLY A 410 -24.81 2.53 -4.68
N HIS A 411 -23.86 2.19 -3.81
CA HIS A 411 -23.67 0.82 -3.33
C HIS A 411 -24.59 0.52 -2.13
N GLY A 412 -25.80 0.04 -2.41
CA GLY A 412 -26.74 -0.49 -1.42
C GLY A 412 -27.97 -1.12 -2.09
N LYS A 413 -28.58 -2.12 -1.45
CA LYS A 413 -29.72 -2.90 -2.01
C LYS A 413 -30.94 -2.04 -2.41
N ASN A 414 -31.03 -0.80 -1.89
CA ASN A 414 -32.10 0.17 -2.16
C ASN A 414 -31.56 1.53 -2.66
N CYS A 415 -30.30 1.60 -3.13
CA CYS A 415 -29.67 2.88 -3.41
C CYS A 415 -30.10 3.41 -4.79
N GLU A 416 -30.47 4.69 -4.82
CA GLU A 416 -30.61 5.46 -6.06
C GLU A 416 -29.31 5.42 -6.87
N SER A 417 -29.39 5.50 -8.20
CA SER A 417 -28.20 5.53 -9.05
C SER A 417 -27.22 6.64 -8.64
N SER A 418 -25.92 6.46 -8.87
CA SER A 418 -24.89 7.48 -8.62
C SER A 418 -25.26 8.84 -9.21
N ASN A 419 -25.90 8.86 -10.39
CA ASN A 419 -26.40 10.07 -11.03
C ASN A 419 -27.42 10.84 -10.18
N SER A 420 -28.34 10.15 -9.47
CA SER A 420 -29.31 10.79 -8.57
C SER A 420 -28.63 11.49 -7.40
N LYS A 421 -27.56 10.87 -6.87
CA LYS A 421 -26.78 11.43 -5.76
C LYS A 421 -25.97 12.63 -6.20
N ILE A 422 -25.34 12.56 -7.37
CA ILE A 422 -24.66 13.70 -7.99
C ILE A 422 -25.65 14.85 -8.24
N GLU A 423 -26.84 14.55 -8.76
CA GLU A 423 -27.91 15.54 -8.97
C GLU A 423 -28.36 16.17 -7.63
N THR A 424 -28.39 15.39 -6.55
CA THR A 424 -28.68 15.91 -5.20
C THR A 424 -27.61 16.89 -4.73
N ILE A 425 -26.33 16.59 -4.97
CA ILE A 425 -25.20 17.49 -4.65
C ILE A 425 -25.27 18.75 -5.52
N GLN A 426 -25.60 18.61 -6.80
CA GLN A 426 -25.79 19.74 -7.71
C GLN A 426 -26.92 20.66 -7.22
N LYS A 427 -28.08 20.10 -6.87
CA LYS A 427 -29.20 20.84 -6.26
C LYS A 427 -28.80 21.50 -4.94
N CYS A 428 -27.91 20.88 -4.17
CA CYS A 428 -27.36 21.48 -2.96
C CYS A 428 -26.54 22.73 -3.30
N CYS A 429 -25.68 22.68 -4.31
CA CYS A 429 -24.90 23.83 -4.77
C CYS A 429 -25.80 24.97 -5.29
N GLU A 430 -26.85 24.62 -6.06
CA GLU A 430 -27.79 25.58 -6.64
C GLU A 430 -28.53 26.41 -5.58
N LYS A 431 -28.78 25.86 -4.37
CA LYS A 431 -29.35 26.61 -3.24
C LYS A 431 -28.47 27.78 -2.75
N PHE A 432 -27.20 27.76 -3.11
CA PHE A 432 -26.23 28.82 -2.79
C PHE A 432 -25.87 29.65 -4.04
N ASP A 433 -26.80 29.72 -5.00
CA ASP A 433 -26.68 30.37 -6.31
C ASP A 433 -25.36 30.05 -7.04
N SER A 434 -24.96 28.78 -6.94
CA SER A 434 -23.73 28.28 -7.55
C SER A 434 -24.01 26.99 -8.29
N ARG A 435 -23.69 26.92 -9.59
CA ARG A 435 -23.91 25.71 -10.39
C ARG A 435 -22.68 24.82 -10.30
N MET A 436 -22.85 23.54 -10.01
CA MET A 436 -21.73 22.60 -10.00
C MET A 436 -21.29 22.26 -11.43
N ASN A 437 -20.01 22.50 -11.74
CA ASN A 437 -19.38 22.16 -13.01
C ASN A 437 -18.72 20.78 -12.99
N SER A 438 -18.06 20.45 -11.88
CA SER A 438 -17.47 19.13 -11.68
C SER A 438 -17.20 18.88 -10.20
N MET A 439 -17.33 17.64 -9.77
CA MET A 439 -16.93 17.19 -8.43
C MET A 439 -15.87 16.10 -8.51
N GLY A 440 -14.78 16.21 -7.75
CA GLY A 440 -13.64 15.32 -7.75
C GLY A 440 -13.31 14.70 -6.38
N LEU A 441 -12.94 13.41 -6.34
CA LEU A 441 -12.49 12.73 -5.11
C LEU A 441 -10.96 12.63 -5.01
N GLY A 442 -10.45 12.69 -3.79
CA GLY A 442 -9.04 12.56 -3.47
C GLY A 442 -8.24 13.84 -3.73
N LYS A 443 -6.95 13.84 -3.38
CA LYS A 443 -6.01 14.96 -3.61
C LYS A 443 -5.82 15.30 -5.10
N PHE A 444 -6.42 14.51 -5.98
CA PHE A 444 -6.22 14.56 -7.42
C PHE A 444 -7.52 14.75 -8.21
N THR A 445 -8.61 15.16 -7.55
CA THR A 445 -9.76 15.74 -8.25
C THR A 445 -10.48 14.78 -9.21
N LEU A 446 -10.56 13.47 -8.92
CA LEU A 446 -11.15 12.51 -9.86
C LEU A 446 -12.63 12.79 -10.12
N PRO A 447 -13.04 13.26 -11.31
CA PRO A 447 -14.41 13.69 -11.53
C PRO A 447 -15.37 12.52 -11.31
N ILE A 448 -16.15 12.57 -10.23
CA ILE A 448 -17.09 11.51 -9.82
C ILE A 448 -18.08 11.23 -10.95
N GLU A 449 -18.51 12.30 -11.62
CA GLU A 449 -19.49 12.30 -12.72
C GLU A 449 -18.98 11.57 -13.96
N LYS A 450 -17.66 11.47 -14.10
CA LYS A 450 -17.02 10.83 -15.25
C LYS A 450 -16.68 9.37 -14.99
N CYS A 451 -17.31 8.71 -14.00
CA CYS A 451 -17.13 7.29 -13.63
C CYS A 451 -15.97 6.68 -14.42
N LEU A 452 -14.74 6.83 -13.92
CA LEU A 452 -13.56 6.50 -14.72
C LEU A 452 -13.64 5.08 -15.25
N MET A 453 -14.38 4.20 -14.59
CA MET A 453 -14.65 2.86 -15.05
C MET A 453 -15.88 2.82 -15.97
N ASP A 454 -15.68 2.51 -17.25
CA ASP A 454 -16.77 2.22 -18.17
C ASP A 454 -17.06 0.72 -18.15
N PHE A 455 -18.15 0.31 -17.52
CA PHE A 455 -18.51 -1.10 -17.43
C PHE A 455 -18.81 -1.73 -18.79
N LYS A 456 -19.18 -0.94 -19.80
CA LYS A 456 -19.37 -1.43 -21.18
C LYS A 456 -18.07 -1.93 -21.77
N TRP A 457 -16.95 -1.47 -21.23
CA TRP A 457 -15.60 -1.82 -21.65
C TRP A 457 -14.98 -2.87 -20.72
N ASN A 458 -15.68 -3.29 -19.67
CA ASN A 458 -15.22 -4.41 -18.85
C ASN A 458 -15.31 -5.69 -19.67
N LYS A 459 -14.20 -6.44 -19.72
CA LYS A 459 -14.14 -7.72 -20.42
C LYS A 459 -13.53 -8.76 -19.49
N MET A 460 -14.13 -9.94 -19.45
CA MET A 460 -13.65 -11.06 -18.66
C MET A 460 -13.49 -12.25 -19.58
N ARG A 461 -12.31 -12.86 -19.59
CA ARG A 461 -12.13 -14.17 -20.20
C ARG A 461 -12.46 -15.20 -19.13
N MET A 462 -13.68 -15.75 -19.19
CA MET A 462 -14.09 -16.85 -18.32
C MET A 462 -13.49 -18.16 -18.84
N ILE A 463 -12.92 -18.97 -17.96
CA ILE A 463 -12.54 -20.35 -18.24
C ILE A 463 -13.65 -21.23 -17.67
N ASP A 464 -14.81 -21.28 -18.33
CA ASP A 464 -15.85 -22.24 -17.98
C ASP A 464 -15.82 -23.41 -18.97
N ASN A 465 -15.41 -24.59 -18.50
CA ASN A 465 -15.67 -25.91 -19.05
C ASN A 465 -15.61 -26.10 -20.59
N GLY A 466 -14.68 -25.41 -21.25
CA GLY A 466 -14.37 -25.64 -22.67
C GLY A 466 -15.24 -24.91 -23.70
N SER A 467 -16.22 -24.08 -23.30
CA SER A 467 -16.91 -23.19 -24.24
C SER A 467 -16.39 -21.77 -24.09
N ILE A 468 -15.55 -21.34 -25.04
CA ILE A 468 -15.15 -19.95 -25.15
C ILE A 468 -16.36 -19.19 -25.69
N ASP A 469 -16.98 -18.34 -24.88
CA ASP A 469 -17.93 -17.36 -25.41
C ASP A 469 -17.15 -16.28 -26.17
N ASN A 470 -16.90 -16.55 -27.45
CA ASN A 470 -16.15 -15.69 -28.35
C ASN A 470 -16.91 -14.40 -28.72
N THR A 471 -18.17 -14.21 -28.29
CA THR A 471 -19.05 -13.20 -28.89
C THR A 471 -18.76 -11.73 -28.51
N VAL A 472 -17.76 -11.42 -27.68
CA VAL A 472 -17.58 -10.05 -27.13
C VAL A 472 -16.17 -9.45 -27.32
N LEU A 473 -15.24 -10.15 -27.99
CA LEU A 473 -13.86 -9.66 -28.17
C LEU A 473 -13.60 -8.89 -29.48
N PHE A 474 -14.44 -9.03 -30.48
CA PHE A 474 -14.28 -8.37 -31.78
C PHE A 474 -14.56 -6.87 -31.65
N ASN A 475 -13.51 -6.04 -31.69
CA ASN A 475 -13.51 -4.68 -32.28
C ASN A 475 -12.28 -3.84 -31.88
N SER A 476 -11.36 -4.30 -31.02
CA SER A 476 -10.03 -3.67 -30.90
C SER A 476 -9.05 -4.43 -31.79
N VAL A 477 -9.08 -4.08 -33.06
CA VAL A 477 -8.14 -4.56 -34.07
C VAL A 477 -6.87 -3.71 -33.92
N ASP A 478 -5.70 -4.33 -33.70
CA ASP A 478 -4.42 -3.62 -33.81
C ASP A 478 -4.11 -3.30 -35.29
N GLN A 479 -3.18 -2.38 -35.57
CA GLN A 479 -2.84 -1.96 -36.94
C GLN A 479 -2.58 -3.13 -37.92
N GLU A 480 -2.17 -4.30 -37.42
CA GLU A 480 -1.88 -5.50 -38.21
C GLU A 480 -3.06 -6.49 -38.35
N ASN A 481 -4.29 -6.10 -38.01
CA ASN A 481 -5.43 -7.02 -37.94
C ASN A 481 -5.27 -8.17 -36.93
N LYS A 482 -4.33 -8.06 -36.00
CA LYS A 482 -4.20 -9.03 -34.90
C LYS A 482 -5.26 -8.74 -33.86
N GLU A 483 -6.05 -9.75 -33.54
CA GLU A 483 -7.05 -9.67 -32.49
C GLU A 483 -6.37 -9.52 -31.13
N PHE A 484 -6.79 -8.53 -30.36
CA PHE A 484 -6.40 -8.40 -28.98
C PHE A 484 -6.86 -9.62 -28.17
N VAL A 485 -5.91 -10.41 -27.66
CA VAL A 485 -6.21 -11.54 -26.78
C VAL A 485 -5.96 -11.13 -25.33
N CYS A 486 -7.02 -11.08 -24.52
CA CYS A 486 -6.87 -11.01 -23.07
C CYS A 486 -6.33 -12.38 -22.58
N PRO A 487 -5.11 -12.45 -22.01
CA PRO A 487 -4.54 -13.67 -21.46
C PRO A 487 -5.41 -14.23 -20.32
N ASP A 488 -5.24 -15.53 -20.10
CA ASP A 488 -6.05 -16.27 -19.14
C ASP A 488 -5.84 -15.78 -17.70
N GLY A 489 -6.93 -15.74 -16.94
CA GLY A 489 -6.95 -15.29 -15.55
C GLY A 489 -6.98 -13.77 -15.34
N TRP A 490 -6.94 -12.95 -16.40
CA TRP A 490 -7.08 -11.50 -16.30
C TRP A 490 -8.52 -11.03 -16.51
N LYS A 491 -8.89 -10.01 -15.74
CA LYS A 491 -10.12 -9.23 -15.90
C LYS A 491 -9.76 -7.83 -16.33
N ARG A 492 -10.34 -7.36 -17.43
CA ARG A 492 -10.19 -5.99 -17.89
C ARG A 492 -11.31 -5.13 -17.33
N PHE A 493 -10.94 -4.00 -16.77
CA PHE A 493 -11.84 -2.91 -16.44
C PHE A 493 -11.52 -1.72 -17.33
N GLY A 494 -12.47 -1.25 -18.14
CA GLY A 494 -12.20 -0.17 -19.08
C GLY A 494 -12.16 1.18 -18.38
N ILE A 495 -11.22 2.04 -18.78
CA ILE A 495 -11.14 3.41 -18.27
C ILE A 495 -11.75 4.35 -19.32
N LYS A 496 -12.78 5.14 -18.95
CA LYS A 496 -13.42 6.12 -19.81
C LYS A 496 -12.48 7.29 -20.10
N VAL A 497 -11.81 7.24 -21.25
CA VAL A 497 -10.89 8.30 -21.73
C VAL A 497 -11.41 9.07 -22.94
N ALA A 498 -12.60 8.70 -23.45
CA ALA A 498 -13.33 9.39 -24.51
C ALA A 498 -14.84 9.37 -24.23
N GLU A 499 -15.60 10.16 -24.99
CA GLU A 499 -17.06 10.18 -24.91
C GLU A 499 -17.69 8.88 -25.42
N ASN A 500 -17.12 8.31 -26.49
CA ASN A 500 -17.58 7.08 -27.14
C ASN A 500 -16.45 6.44 -27.97
N ASP A 501 -16.70 5.23 -28.49
CA ASP A 501 -15.74 4.44 -29.25
C ASP A 501 -15.30 5.13 -30.56
N THR A 502 -16.19 5.90 -31.20
CA THR A 502 -15.85 6.60 -32.46
C THR A 502 -14.79 7.67 -32.18
N VAL A 503 -14.97 8.46 -31.12
CA VAL A 503 -14.00 9.48 -30.69
C VAL A 503 -12.70 8.83 -30.22
N PHE A 504 -12.78 7.74 -29.45
CA PHE A 504 -11.59 6.99 -29.01
C PHE A 504 -10.79 6.48 -30.20
N ASN A 505 -11.43 5.77 -31.13
CA ASN A 505 -10.77 5.15 -32.29
C ASN A 505 -10.24 6.19 -33.26
N ALA A 506 -10.94 7.31 -33.47
CA ALA A 506 -10.45 8.40 -34.30
C ALA A 506 -9.13 8.99 -33.77
N LYS A 507 -8.94 9.04 -32.45
CA LYS A 507 -7.76 9.65 -31.82
C LYS A 507 -6.63 8.65 -31.54
N TRP A 508 -6.96 7.46 -31.04
CA TRP A 508 -6.00 6.47 -30.53
C TRP A 508 -6.17 5.08 -31.12
N GLY A 509 -7.12 4.88 -32.05
CA GLY A 509 -7.36 3.56 -32.65
C GLY A 509 -6.17 3.03 -33.43
N SER A 510 -5.36 3.92 -34.01
CA SER A 510 -4.12 3.57 -34.72
C SER A 510 -2.91 3.42 -33.80
N TRP A 511 -3.01 3.69 -32.49
CA TRP A 511 -1.88 3.59 -31.57
C TRP A 511 -1.63 2.16 -31.13
N HIS A 512 -0.38 1.81 -30.81
CA HIS A 512 -0.03 0.46 -30.35
C HIS A 512 -0.63 0.18 -28.97
N ILE A 513 -1.05 -1.07 -28.73
CA ILE A 513 -1.40 -1.54 -27.38
C ILE A 513 -0.12 -1.90 -26.64
N ALA A 514 0.00 -1.43 -25.42
CA ALA A 514 1.06 -1.82 -24.50
C ALA A 514 0.52 -1.93 -23.08
N TYR A 515 1.38 -2.42 -22.19
CA TYR A 515 1.08 -2.67 -20.80
C TYR A 515 2.12 -2.03 -19.89
N HIS A 516 1.67 -1.59 -18.72
CA HIS A 516 2.52 -1.03 -17.68
C HIS A 516 2.22 -1.68 -16.33
N GLY A 517 3.18 -2.43 -15.79
CA GLY A 517 3.10 -2.99 -14.44
C GLY A 517 3.24 -1.92 -13.37
N THR A 518 2.52 -2.06 -12.26
CA THR A 518 2.66 -1.13 -11.12
C THR A 518 2.37 -1.82 -9.79
N LYS A 519 2.55 -1.09 -8.68
CA LYS A 519 2.02 -1.50 -7.37
C LYS A 519 0.56 -1.07 -7.28
N GLY A 520 -0.31 -1.92 -6.72
CA GLY A 520 -1.74 -1.59 -6.56
C GLY A 520 -1.98 -0.22 -5.90
N GLN A 521 -1.20 0.12 -4.87
CA GLN A 521 -1.26 1.42 -4.17
C GLN A 521 -0.94 2.65 -5.06
N HIS A 522 -0.26 2.46 -6.19
CA HIS A 522 0.08 3.53 -7.13
C HIS A 522 -0.94 3.68 -8.27
N ALA A 523 -1.87 2.74 -8.42
CA ALA A 523 -2.89 2.80 -9.46
C ALA A 523 -3.75 4.08 -9.38
N PRO A 524 -4.23 4.54 -8.20
CA PRO A 524 -4.96 5.80 -8.10
C PRO A 524 -4.18 7.01 -8.63
N PHE A 525 -2.88 7.09 -8.32
CA PHE A 525 -2.03 8.18 -8.80
C PHE A 525 -1.87 8.13 -10.33
N ILE A 526 -1.68 6.95 -10.91
CA ILE A 526 -1.55 6.81 -12.37
C ILE A 526 -2.86 7.19 -13.07
N LEU A 527 -4.01 6.79 -12.52
CA LEU A 527 -5.33 7.13 -13.05
C LEU A 527 -5.57 8.64 -13.07
N THR A 528 -5.05 9.37 -12.09
CA THR A 528 -5.30 10.80 -11.94
C THR A 528 -4.32 11.66 -12.70
N SER A 529 -3.05 11.28 -12.69
CA SER A 529 -1.95 12.12 -13.15
C SER A 529 -1.36 11.67 -14.48
N GLY A 530 -1.60 10.42 -14.87
CA GLY A 530 -0.94 9.73 -15.97
C GLY A 530 0.30 8.97 -15.48
N LEU A 531 1.08 8.45 -16.43
CA LEU A 531 2.32 7.77 -16.10
C LEU A 531 3.44 8.79 -15.88
N ARG A 532 4.15 8.65 -14.75
CA ARG A 532 5.31 9.47 -14.41
C ARG A 532 6.58 8.82 -14.91
N VAL A 533 7.46 9.63 -15.47
CA VAL A 533 8.79 9.19 -15.89
C VAL A 533 9.64 8.85 -14.67
N SER A 534 10.40 7.76 -14.77
CA SER A 534 11.34 7.37 -13.71
C SER A 534 12.77 7.44 -14.23
N ILE A 535 13.71 7.82 -13.35
CA ILE A 535 15.13 7.67 -13.63
C ILE A 535 15.42 6.18 -13.48
N GLN A 536 15.53 5.48 -14.61
CA GLN A 536 15.81 4.05 -14.57
C GLN A 536 17.27 3.81 -14.16
N GLN A 537 17.46 2.99 -13.12
CA GLN A 537 18.80 2.59 -12.66
C GLN A 537 19.53 1.67 -13.66
N TYR A 538 18.80 1.04 -14.60
CA TYR A 538 19.34 0.02 -15.50
C TYR A 538 19.71 0.55 -16.90
N SER A 539 19.36 1.80 -17.22
CA SER A 539 19.81 2.40 -18.48
C SER A 539 21.25 2.87 -18.31
N THR A 540 22.17 2.32 -19.10
CA THR A 540 23.59 2.71 -19.13
C THR A 540 23.80 4.20 -19.45
N SER A 541 22.79 4.86 -20.04
CA SER A 541 22.74 6.31 -20.17
C SER A 541 22.25 6.97 -18.87
N LYS A 542 23.20 7.47 -18.08
CA LYS A 542 23.04 8.02 -16.71
C LYS A 542 21.97 9.11 -16.47
N ASN A 543 21.14 9.52 -17.43
CA ASN A 543 20.15 10.58 -17.24
C ASN A 543 18.85 10.40 -18.05
N ASN A 544 18.59 9.23 -18.64
CA ASN A 544 17.39 9.05 -19.44
C ASN A 544 16.18 8.76 -18.54
N GLN A 545 15.30 9.75 -18.43
CA GLN A 545 13.98 9.59 -17.84
C GLN A 545 13.05 8.90 -18.84
N THR A 546 12.58 7.70 -18.50
CA THR A 546 11.77 6.88 -19.40
C THR A 546 10.59 6.25 -18.68
N ILE A 547 9.59 5.88 -19.46
CA ILE A 547 8.50 4.98 -19.05
C ILE A 547 8.74 3.64 -19.73
N LEU A 548 8.75 2.56 -18.96
CA LEU A 548 8.83 1.21 -19.47
C LEU A 548 7.43 0.69 -19.76
N LEU A 549 7.20 0.25 -20.98
CA LEU A 549 6.01 -0.43 -21.44
C LEU A 549 6.41 -1.75 -22.11
N SER A 550 5.44 -2.62 -22.34
CA SER A 550 5.64 -3.89 -23.03
C SER A 550 4.39 -4.26 -23.80
N PRO A 551 4.49 -4.87 -24.99
CA PRO A 551 3.33 -5.44 -25.65
C PRO A 551 2.83 -6.70 -24.93
N SER A 552 3.66 -7.34 -24.08
CA SER A 552 3.27 -8.52 -23.30
C SER A 552 2.79 -8.13 -21.91
N MET A 553 1.55 -8.54 -21.59
CA MET A 553 1.04 -8.43 -20.23
C MET A 553 1.66 -9.46 -19.29
N GLU A 554 2.00 -10.67 -19.77
CA GLU A 554 2.66 -11.68 -18.93
C GLU A 554 4.06 -11.24 -18.51
N TYR A 555 4.80 -10.56 -19.39
CA TYR A 555 6.05 -9.90 -19.04
C TYR A 555 5.85 -8.84 -17.95
N MET A 556 4.88 -7.94 -18.16
CA MET A 556 4.55 -6.88 -17.20
C MET A 556 3.96 -7.40 -15.88
N ALA A 557 3.43 -8.61 -15.86
CA ALA A 557 2.93 -9.26 -14.65
C ALA A 557 4.06 -9.67 -13.69
N HIS A 558 5.31 -9.73 -14.14
CA HIS A 558 6.44 -10.15 -13.29
C HIS A 558 6.56 -9.27 -12.02
N PRO A 559 6.90 -9.82 -10.84
CA PRO A 559 6.96 -9.08 -9.56
C PRO A 559 7.84 -7.83 -9.57
N ARG A 560 8.86 -7.81 -10.45
CA ARG A 560 9.72 -6.63 -10.68
C ARG A 560 8.98 -5.42 -11.25
N HIS A 561 7.94 -5.65 -12.04
CA HIS A 561 7.12 -4.60 -12.66
C HIS A 561 5.79 -4.43 -11.93
N THR A 562 5.12 -5.54 -11.62
CA THR A 562 3.82 -5.56 -10.94
C THR A 562 3.95 -6.19 -9.57
N ARG A 563 3.85 -5.38 -8.51
CA ARG A 563 3.90 -5.92 -7.14
C ARG A 563 2.63 -6.72 -6.85
N ILE A 564 2.81 -7.98 -6.49
CA ILE A 564 1.75 -8.86 -6.02
C ILE A 564 1.31 -8.38 -4.64
N TRP A 565 0.01 -8.34 -4.38
CA TRP A 565 -0.50 -8.13 -3.03
C TRP A 565 -1.47 -9.23 -2.62
N ARG A 566 -1.41 -9.57 -1.33
CA ARG A 566 -2.20 -10.61 -0.69
C ARG A 566 -3.37 -9.97 0.04
N HIS A 567 -4.56 -10.53 -0.10
CA HIS A 567 -5.74 -10.14 0.63
C HIS A 567 -6.39 -11.39 1.24
N ILE A 568 -6.57 -11.38 2.56
CA ILE A 568 -7.23 -12.46 3.29
C ILE A 568 -8.72 -12.09 3.35
N GLN A 569 -9.59 -12.90 2.76
CA GLN A 569 -11.03 -12.71 2.89
C GLN A 569 -11.47 -13.10 4.30
N ASN A 570 -12.16 -12.18 4.97
CA ASN A 570 -12.49 -12.29 6.40
C ASN A 570 -13.47 -13.45 6.70
N ASP A 571 -14.26 -13.87 5.72
CA ASP A 571 -15.39 -14.77 5.97
C ASP A 571 -15.05 -16.26 5.84
N ASP A 572 -14.05 -16.61 5.03
CA ASP A 572 -13.64 -18.00 4.77
C ASP A 572 -12.16 -18.27 5.03
N GLY A 573 -11.41 -17.26 5.48
CA GLY A 573 -9.96 -17.33 5.68
C GLY A 573 -9.18 -17.56 4.38
N LYS A 574 -9.83 -17.51 3.21
CA LYS A 574 -9.14 -17.75 1.95
C LYS A 574 -8.25 -16.57 1.63
N CYS A 575 -7.04 -16.93 1.25
CA CYS A 575 -6.04 -16.01 0.76
C CYS A 575 -6.21 -15.83 -0.74
N ARG A 576 -6.38 -14.59 -1.19
CA ARG A 576 -6.32 -14.24 -2.61
C ARG A 576 -5.13 -13.36 -2.90
N TYR A 577 -4.50 -13.60 -4.04
CA TYR A 577 -3.43 -12.80 -4.58
C TYR A 577 -3.93 -11.98 -5.76
N TYR A 578 -3.44 -10.76 -5.83
CA TYR A 578 -3.86 -9.80 -6.81
C TYR A 578 -2.65 -9.23 -7.55
N GLN A 579 -2.82 -8.99 -8.83
CA GLN A 579 -1.88 -8.29 -9.69
C GLN A 579 -2.64 -7.25 -10.52
N LEU A 580 -2.00 -6.10 -10.78
CA LEU A 580 -2.60 -5.01 -11.55
C LEU A 580 -1.61 -4.47 -12.57
N VAL A 581 -2.07 -4.41 -13.81
CA VAL A 581 -1.34 -3.86 -14.95
C VAL A 581 -2.25 -2.86 -15.66
N PHE A 582 -1.71 -1.72 -16.07
CA PHE A 582 -2.44 -0.79 -16.94
C PHE A 582 -2.35 -1.25 -18.39
N GLN A 583 -3.48 -1.18 -19.09
CA GLN A 583 -3.52 -1.26 -20.55
C GLN A 583 -3.45 0.15 -21.13
N CYS A 584 -2.52 0.36 -22.05
CA CYS A 584 -2.18 1.65 -22.62
C CYS A 584 -2.31 1.63 -24.15
N ARG A 585 -2.72 2.76 -24.75
CA ARG A 585 -2.42 3.06 -26.16
C ARG A 585 -1.17 3.95 -26.19
N VAL A 586 -0.25 3.66 -27.10
CA VAL A 586 1.03 4.36 -27.23
C VAL A 586 1.20 4.90 -28.65
N ASN A 587 1.52 6.17 -28.78
CA ASN A 587 1.76 6.80 -30.07
C ASN A 587 2.95 6.07 -30.76
N PRO A 588 2.76 5.49 -31.95
CA PRO A 588 3.81 4.74 -32.66
C PRO A 588 5.06 5.58 -32.90
N GLU A 589 4.93 6.90 -33.07
CA GLU A 589 6.06 7.80 -33.34
C GLU A 589 7.04 7.92 -32.17
N VAL A 590 6.62 7.57 -30.95
CA VAL A 590 7.48 7.63 -29.75
C VAL A 590 7.95 6.29 -29.25
N VAL A 591 7.45 5.19 -29.83
CA VAL A 591 7.96 3.86 -29.55
C VAL A 591 9.32 3.77 -30.22
N GLY A 592 10.38 4.00 -29.43
CA GLY A 592 11.74 3.74 -29.91
C GLY A 592 11.93 2.26 -30.25
N ASP A 593 13.10 1.90 -30.77
CA ASP A 593 13.38 0.50 -31.11
C ASP A 593 13.08 -0.44 -29.93
N PRO A 594 12.18 -1.42 -30.11
CA PRO A 594 11.92 -2.44 -29.10
C PRO A 594 13.23 -3.10 -28.66
N LYS A 595 13.30 -3.42 -27.37
CA LYS A 595 14.48 -4.03 -26.76
C LYS A 595 14.15 -5.42 -26.22
N SER A 596 15.20 -6.23 -26.14
CA SER A 596 15.15 -7.55 -25.53
C SER A 596 14.80 -7.44 -24.05
N GLU A 597 14.08 -8.45 -23.57
CA GLU A 597 13.77 -8.59 -22.15
C GLU A 597 15.02 -8.64 -21.27
N THR A 598 14.90 -8.11 -20.05
CA THR A 598 16.01 -7.96 -19.10
C THR A 598 15.84 -8.79 -17.83
N LEU A 599 14.88 -9.72 -17.81
CA LEU A 599 14.52 -10.49 -16.61
C LEU A 599 15.15 -11.88 -16.57
N LEU A 600 15.21 -12.57 -17.70
CA LEU A 600 15.78 -13.92 -17.76
C LEU A 600 17.29 -13.89 -17.62
N GLN A 601 17.82 -14.85 -16.87
CA GLN A 601 19.25 -15.16 -16.84
C GLN A 601 19.74 -15.57 -18.23
N GLU A 602 21.03 -15.32 -18.50
CA GLU A 602 21.65 -15.61 -19.80
C GLU A 602 21.42 -17.07 -20.26
N THR A 603 21.49 -18.02 -19.32
CA THR A 603 21.28 -19.46 -19.59
C THR A 603 19.85 -19.80 -20.02
N TYR A 604 18.88 -18.93 -19.76
CA TYR A 604 17.47 -19.16 -20.01
C TYR A 604 16.86 -18.17 -21.02
N LYS A 605 17.65 -17.35 -21.71
CA LYS A 605 17.17 -16.39 -22.74
C LYS A 605 16.32 -17.02 -23.85
N THR A 606 16.50 -18.33 -24.10
CA THR A 606 15.70 -19.11 -25.05
C THR A 606 14.31 -19.48 -24.53
N THR A 607 14.05 -19.31 -23.23
CA THR A 607 12.72 -19.54 -22.62
C THR A 607 11.78 -18.45 -23.10
N ARG A 608 10.76 -18.84 -23.87
CA ARG A 608 9.76 -17.89 -24.35
C ARG A 608 8.89 -17.38 -23.18
N ILE A 609 8.86 -16.06 -22.98
CA ILE A 609 8.07 -15.43 -21.91
C ILE A 609 6.59 -15.39 -22.27
N ASP A 610 6.30 -14.98 -23.50
CA ASP A 610 4.95 -14.82 -24.03
C ASP A 610 4.87 -15.52 -25.39
N LYS A 611 3.83 -16.32 -25.59
CA LYS A 611 3.65 -17.09 -26.82
C LYS A 611 3.34 -16.21 -28.03
N ASP A 612 2.90 -14.98 -27.81
CA ASP A 612 2.42 -14.08 -28.87
C ASP A 612 3.51 -13.05 -29.26
N PHE A 613 4.56 -12.89 -28.44
CA PHE A 613 5.66 -11.94 -28.68
C PHE A 613 7.03 -12.62 -28.67
N CYS A 614 8.02 -12.01 -29.32
CA CYS A 614 9.42 -12.46 -29.27
C CYS A 614 10.13 -11.78 -28.09
N ASN A 615 11.08 -12.47 -27.46
CA ASN A 615 11.78 -11.94 -26.27
C ASN A 615 12.60 -10.67 -26.60
N GLU A 616 13.01 -10.50 -27.86
CA GLU A 616 13.81 -9.39 -28.38
C GLU A 616 13.03 -8.07 -28.52
N GLU A 617 11.71 -8.10 -28.35
CA GLU A 617 10.81 -6.97 -28.61
C GLU A 617 9.90 -6.62 -27.42
N LEU A 618 10.17 -7.19 -26.24
CA LEU A 618 9.31 -7.06 -25.06
C LEU A 618 9.43 -5.73 -24.33
N GLU A 619 10.52 -4.99 -24.45
CA GLU A 619 10.72 -3.75 -23.68
C GLU A 619 10.64 -2.51 -24.57
N TRP A 620 9.66 -1.65 -24.30
CA TRP A 620 9.46 -0.38 -24.98
C TRP A 620 9.77 0.77 -24.03
N PHE A 621 10.78 1.57 -24.36
CA PHE A 621 11.21 2.71 -23.55
C PHE A 621 10.72 4.02 -24.16
N ILE A 622 9.69 4.61 -23.56
CA ILE A 622 9.16 5.89 -24.00
C ILE A 622 9.94 7.01 -23.30
N LYS A 623 10.71 7.77 -24.08
CA LYS A 623 11.55 8.87 -23.58
C LYS A 623 10.69 10.07 -23.22
N ALA A 624 10.94 10.65 -22.06
CA ALA A 624 10.38 11.94 -21.69
C ALA A 624 11.02 13.06 -22.55
N ASN A 625 10.23 14.07 -22.91
CA ASN A 625 10.83 15.32 -23.35
C ASN A 625 11.45 16.00 -22.11
N VAL A 626 12.79 16.13 -22.09
CA VAL A 626 13.61 16.53 -20.93
C VAL A 626 13.18 17.86 -20.31
N ALA A 627 12.51 18.73 -21.08
CA ALA A 627 11.99 20.01 -20.59
C ALA A 627 10.77 19.84 -19.65
N ALA A 628 9.98 18.78 -19.82
CA ALA A 628 8.84 18.48 -18.97
C ALA A 628 9.24 17.40 -17.97
N LYS A 629 9.58 17.77 -16.73
CA LYS A 629 9.76 16.85 -15.58
C LYS A 629 8.44 16.17 -15.16
N GLU A 630 7.48 16.07 -16.06
CA GLU A 630 6.08 15.81 -15.79
C GLU A 630 5.56 14.58 -16.53
N PHE A 631 4.33 14.21 -16.20
CA PHE A 631 3.61 13.06 -16.71
C PHE A 631 3.49 13.06 -18.24
N ILE A 632 3.65 11.90 -18.87
CA ILE A 632 3.45 11.78 -20.32
C ILE A 632 1.96 11.58 -20.60
N ARG A 633 1.29 12.61 -21.12
CA ARG A 633 -0.15 12.58 -21.46
C ARG A 633 -0.43 12.51 -22.96
N ASP A 634 0.45 13.08 -23.78
CA ASP A 634 0.19 13.23 -25.21
C ASP A 634 0.65 12.04 -26.05
N ASN A 635 1.45 11.14 -25.48
CA ASN A 635 2.01 9.99 -26.20
C ASN A 635 1.58 8.64 -25.63
N ILE A 636 0.97 8.63 -24.45
CA ILE A 636 0.47 7.42 -23.80
C ILE A 636 -0.87 7.75 -23.15
N ILE A 637 -1.85 6.88 -23.35
CA ILE A 637 -3.13 6.96 -22.63
C ILE A 637 -3.44 5.60 -21.98
N CYS A 638 -3.63 5.61 -20.66
CA CYS A 638 -4.11 4.45 -19.92
C CYS A 638 -5.63 4.36 -20.10
N TYR A 639 -6.11 3.31 -20.75
CA TYR A 639 -7.53 3.14 -21.09
C TYR A 639 -8.13 1.81 -20.57
N GLY A 640 -7.34 1.01 -19.85
CA GLY A 640 -7.81 -0.17 -19.15
C GLY A 640 -6.98 -0.49 -17.90
N LEU A 641 -7.63 -1.13 -16.94
CA LEU A 641 -7.03 -1.77 -15.77
C LEU A 641 -7.19 -3.28 -15.93
N MET A 642 -6.07 -3.97 -16.02
CA MET A 642 -6.04 -5.43 -16.06
C MET A 642 -5.77 -5.91 -14.64
N ILE A 643 -6.67 -6.72 -14.10
CA ILE A 643 -6.54 -7.30 -12.75
C ILE A 643 -6.62 -8.82 -12.84
N ARG A 644 -5.61 -9.49 -12.29
CA ARG A 644 -5.61 -10.94 -12.07
C ARG A 644 -5.87 -11.19 -10.60
N VAL A 645 -6.82 -12.08 -10.31
CA VAL A 645 -7.18 -12.51 -8.94
C VAL A 645 -7.09 -14.03 -8.91
N ILE A 646 -6.28 -14.56 -8.02
CA ILE A 646 -6.00 -16.00 -7.92
C ILE A 646 -5.93 -16.46 -6.46
N ASP A 647 -6.25 -17.72 -6.20
CA ASP A 647 -6.30 -18.29 -4.85
C ASP A 647 -4.94 -18.90 -4.40
N CYS A 648 -3.93 -18.91 -5.27
CA CYS A 648 -2.55 -19.33 -4.98
C CYS A 648 -1.55 -18.23 -5.32
N HIS A 649 -0.29 -18.36 -4.88
CA HIS A 649 0.73 -17.38 -5.22
C HIS A 649 1.00 -17.41 -6.75
N PRO A 650 1.13 -16.27 -7.45
CA PRO A 650 1.30 -16.27 -8.91
C PRO A 650 2.51 -17.10 -9.40
N TYR A 651 3.55 -17.24 -8.58
CA TYR A 651 4.72 -18.09 -8.88
C TYR A 651 4.39 -19.58 -9.09
N ASP A 652 3.26 -20.02 -8.55
CA ASP A 652 2.77 -21.40 -8.69
C ASP A 652 1.94 -21.61 -9.96
N LEU A 653 1.63 -20.54 -10.70
CA LEU A 653 0.88 -20.66 -11.95
C LEU A 653 1.77 -21.27 -13.06
N PRO A 654 1.32 -22.34 -13.75
CA PRO A 654 2.11 -22.97 -14.79
C PRO A 654 2.53 -22.04 -15.93
N ILE A 655 1.68 -21.07 -16.29
CA ILE A 655 1.96 -20.08 -17.34
C ILE A 655 3.10 -19.11 -16.96
N LEU A 656 3.41 -18.99 -15.67
CA LEU A 656 4.44 -18.12 -15.12
C LEU A 656 5.70 -18.88 -14.70
N ASN A 657 5.86 -20.14 -15.11
CA ASN A 657 7.02 -20.95 -14.75
C ASN A 657 8.37 -20.31 -15.15
N TRP A 658 8.40 -19.45 -16.17
CA TRP A 658 9.60 -18.73 -16.58
C TRP A 658 10.12 -17.77 -15.49
N TRP A 659 9.29 -17.36 -14.52
CA TRP A 659 9.73 -16.55 -13.37
C TRP A 659 10.80 -17.25 -12.54
N LYS A 660 10.84 -18.59 -12.55
CA LYS A 660 11.86 -19.40 -11.86
C LYS A 660 13.25 -19.25 -12.46
N ASN A 661 13.35 -18.67 -13.66
CA ASN A 661 14.58 -18.55 -14.46
C ASN A 661 15.15 -17.11 -14.46
N THR A 662 14.65 -16.24 -13.57
CA THR A 662 15.09 -14.84 -13.47
C THR A 662 16.06 -14.66 -12.29
N ASP A 663 16.96 -13.66 -12.36
CA ASP A 663 17.93 -13.33 -11.29
C ASP A 663 17.31 -12.65 -10.06
N CYS A 664 16.01 -12.81 -9.93
CA CYS A 664 15.20 -12.16 -8.95
C CYS A 664 15.18 -13.01 -7.68
N GLY A 665 16.15 -12.79 -6.78
CA GLY A 665 16.15 -13.37 -5.43
C GLY A 665 14.78 -13.20 -4.75
N GLU A 666 14.33 -14.25 -4.04
CA GLU A 666 12.99 -14.45 -3.48
C GLU A 666 12.17 -13.16 -3.25
N TYR A 667 11.10 -12.98 -4.05
CA TYR A 667 10.15 -11.84 -4.02
C TYR A 667 8.89 -12.13 -3.23
#